data_AF-A0A0E0F7Z8-F1
#
_entry.id   AF-A0A0E0F7Z8-F1
#
_cell.length_a   1.000
_cell.length_b   1.000
_cell.length_c   1.000
_cell.angle_alpha   90.00
_cell.angle_beta   90.00
_cell.angle_gamma   90.00
#
_symmetry.space_group_name_H-M   'P 1'
#
loop_
_entity.id
_entity.type
_entity.pdbx_description
1 polymer ?
#
loop_
_entity_poly.entity_id
_entity_poly.type
_entity_poly.pdbx_seq_one_letter_code
_entity_poly.pdbx_strand_id
1 'polypeptide(L)'
;MYIVADRRLPMEKGTVGGDDPARGIGMCDRLLTFLAKNLSMNRQRTITDGPRNDSSNNNGGHEEERGGGEDDDEFTIEIEKAEVLLVDEEDDGDDHKSITATILEEKSTEVATSNGGASVQKEDEEGGRRDDPPVAAEAATAAEAAPVKEEKKVKKTMTIKEESGTAAAGSSAVKRLLSKKRQASSSQLGGDQDGGQQKPPARRPGLRPRMPSILRVPSNINEKKFNYHNPQLRNTVQVPRGGWAAVRFVTDNPEPLARQPAMDRSTSSTASSMLLDGEPAVNYQFHGCIIYAEVLAQQELAYWEKKLSMVTSLLCAITVAVLAVAVVGGEAAVVEHTFVVHEMNATHLCNTTKIYVVNGQFPGPTVDVTEGDTVVVHVINKLPFGLTIHWHGVRQMRSCWADGAGFVTECPIPPGSEHTYRFNITGQVGTLWWHAHVTCLRATINGAFIVRPRDGKYPFPTPAKDVPIIIGEWWELDLIELDRRMMDGNFDDNPLSATINGKLGDLSNCSRMVEESFVLDVKKGESYLLRVINTALFSEYYFRVAGHTFTVVGADGNYLTPFKTDMVTVAPGEAIDVLMVADAPPAHYHMIALANQPPEPDPQIPVFTSRGLVRYAGAAANNNGLPVPMPIMPNQHNTMPSYYFHANLTGLAHPERHRVPMHVDERLFVTLGLGSICRGQNTTCKRRRSPETIVVATMNNVSFAHPKTTALLERYYDGTSKGVYTEDFPVRPPRPFNYTNRDLIPPGPLEEALEPTFKATKLKRFKYNTSVEIIFQSTTLMQSDSNPMHLHGYDVFLLAQGLGNFNAKRDVRKFNYHNPQLRNTVQVPRGGWAAVRFVTDNPGMWYLHCHFEFHIIMGMATAFIVEDGPTLETSLPPPPPEFKRCGNNGLSQP
;
A
#
# COMPACT_ATOMS: atom_id res chain seq x y z
N MET A 1 28.05 31.42 27.96
CA MET A 1 27.14 32.11 28.91
C MET A 1 27.84 32.65 30.18
N TYR A 2 27.66 33.93 30.53
CA TYR A 2 27.87 34.48 31.89
C TYR A 2 26.50 34.83 32.49
N ILE A 3 26.26 34.59 33.78
CA ILE A 3 24.97 34.90 34.44
C ILE A 3 25.17 36.04 35.44
N VAL A 4 24.67 37.24 35.11
CA VAL A 4 24.49 38.35 36.05
C VAL A 4 23.06 38.32 36.56
N ALA A 5 22.86 37.86 37.80
CA ALA A 5 21.54 37.83 38.43
C ALA A 5 21.24 39.17 39.11
N ASP A 6 20.60 40.11 38.40
CA ASP A 6 20.10 41.33 39.05
C ASP A 6 18.92 41.00 39.98
N ARG A 7 19.05 41.41 41.24
CA ARG A 7 18.04 41.18 42.29
C ARG A 7 17.11 42.38 42.38
N ARG A 8 16.27 42.56 41.36
CA ARG A 8 15.06 43.41 41.43
C ARG A 8 14.14 43.26 40.21
N LEU A 9 12.91 42.80 40.46
CA LEU A 9 11.63 43.28 39.93
C LEU A 9 10.50 42.57 40.75
N PRO A 10 9.24 43.06 40.75
CA PRO A 10 8.35 42.89 41.90
C PRO A 10 7.49 41.62 41.88
N MET A 11 7.13 41.14 43.09
CA MET A 11 5.94 40.32 43.28
C MET A 11 4.70 41.22 43.29
N GLU A 12 3.76 41.00 42.36
CA GLU A 12 2.36 41.33 42.63
C GLU A 12 1.71 40.24 43.49
N LYS A 13 0.70 40.63 44.28
CA LYS A 13 0.22 39.81 45.42
C LYS A 13 -0.89 38.84 45.03
N GLY A 14 -0.50 37.63 44.62
CA GLY A 14 -1.32 36.43 44.83
C GLY A 14 -1.10 35.88 46.26
N THR A 15 -2.14 35.36 46.92
CA THR A 15 -2.05 34.87 48.30
C THR A 15 -1.32 33.53 48.40
N VAL A 16 -0.21 33.49 49.13
CA VAL A 16 0.58 32.28 49.41
C VAL A 16 0.00 31.51 50.60
N GLY A 17 0.02 30.18 50.52
CA GLY A 17 0.00 29.28 51.67
C GLY A 17 0.96 28.11 51.47
N GLY A 18 1.91 27.91 52.38
CA GLY A 18 2.76 26.70 52.42
C GLY A 18 4.14 26.78 51.73
N ASP A 19 5.09 27.36 52.45
CA ASP A 19 6.50 26.92 52.60
C ASP A 19 7.47 26.71 51.41
N ASP A 20 8.60 27.41 51.60
CA ASP A 20 9.99 27.09 51.22
C ASP A 20 10.59 27.61 49.90
N PRO A 21 11.25 28.80 49.94
CA PRO A 21 12.10 29.30 48.85
C PRO A 21 13.26 28.39 48.41
N ALA A 22 13.71 27.44 49.25
CA ALA A 22 14.80 26.52 48.89
C ALA A 22 14.37 25.49 47.82
N ARG A 23 13.07 25.15 47.73
CA ARG A 23 12.54 24.25 46.69
C ARG A 23 12.73 24.81 45.27
N GLY A 24 12.48 26.11 45.07
CA GLY A 24 12.65 26.75 43.76
C GLY A 24 14.11 26.70 43.27
N ILE A 25 15.07 26.93 44.17
CA ILE A 25 16.51 26.85 43.88
C ILE A 25 16.89 25.41 43.47
N GLY A 26 16.36 24.40 44.20
CA GLY A 26 16.59 23.00 43.90
C GLY A 26 16.03 22.53 42.54
N MET A 27 14.93 23.12 42.07
CA MET A 27 14.38 22.83 40.73
C MET A 27 15.28 23.39 39.61
N CYS A 28 15.75 24.64 39.71
CA CYS A 28 16.65 25.21 38.71
C CYS A 28 17.97 24.44 38.59
N ASP A 29 18.58 24.04 39.70
CA ASP A 29 19.86 23.32 39.71
C ASP A 29 19.72 21.88 39.16
N ARG A 30 18.56 21.24 39.38
CA ARG A 30 18.19 19.96 38.74
C ARG A 30 17.94 20.11 37.23
N LEU A 31 17.25 21.17 36.79
CA LEU A 31 17.02 21.43 35.37
C LEU A 31 18.33 21.67 34.61
N LEU A 32 19.24 22.49 35.18
CA LEU A 32 20.60 22.68 34.66
C LEU A 32 21.39 21.37 34.60
N THR A 33 21.30 20.55 35.65
CA THR A 33 21.95 19.22 35.69
C THR A 33 21.39 18.27 34.63
N PHE A 34 20.07 18.29 34.37
CA PHE A 34 19.43 17.46 33.36
C PHE A 34 19.78 17.90 31.93
N LEU A 35 19.82 19.21 31.67
CA LEU A 35 20.21 19.75 30.36
C LEU A 35 21.69 19.46 30.05
N ALA A 36 22.61 19.77 30.97
CA ALA A 36 24.04 19.54 30.78
C ALA A 36 24.38 18.06 30.52
N LYS A 37 23.62 17.13 31.12
CA LYS A 37 23.85 15.68 31.01
C LYS A 37 23.27 15.05 29.73
N ASN A 38 22.34 15.72 29.04
CA ASN A 38 21.70 15.21 27.81
C ASN A 38 22.15 15.96 26.54
N LEU A 39 22.94 17.03 26.66
CA LEU A 39 23.42 17.86 25.53
C LEU A 39 24.95 17.89 25.40
N SER A 40 25.66 16.92 26.01
CA SER A 40 27.12 16.74 25.92
C SER A 40 27.98 17.98 26.22
N MET A 41 27.54 18.83 27.17
CA MET A 41 28.27 20.06 27.49
C MET A 41 29.40 19.81 28.49
N ASN A 42 30.65 20.07 28.07
CA ASN A 42 31.85 19.80 28.86
C ASN A 42 31.99 20.79 30.05
N ARG A 43 32.33 20.29 31.25
CA ARG A 43 32.13 21.01 32.52
C ARG A 43 33.39 21.73 33.02
N GLN A 44 33.81 22.81 32.37
CA GLN A 44 34.84 23.69 32.96
C GLN A 44 34.34 24.35 34.25
N ARG A 45 35.14 24.25 35.32
CA ARG A 45 34.85 24.79 36.65
C ARG A 45 35.94 25.80 37.05
N THR A 46 35.86 27.01 36.49
CA THR A 46 36.74 28.12 36.86
C THR A 46 36.43 28.61 38.28
N ILE A 47 37.19 28.11 39.25
CA ILE A 47 37.17 28.61 40.63
C ILE A 47 38.06 29.87 40.70
N THR A 48 37.45 31.06 40.78
CA THR A 48 38.15 32.30 41.10
C THR A 48 38.28 32.46 42.62
N ASP A 49 39.12 31.64 43.25
CA ASP A 49 39.44 31.80 44.67
C ASP A 49 40.58 32.80 44.87
N GLY A 50 40.38 33.71 45.83
CA GLY A 50 41.37 34.71 46.21
C GLY A 50 41.12 35.23 47.63
N PRO A 51 42.13 35.27 48.51
CA PRO A 51 43.32 34.41 48.56
C PRO A 51 43.39 33.61 49.87
N ARG A 52 44.04 32.44 49.84
CA ARG A 52 44.63 31.84 51.05
C ARG A 52 45.81 30.95 50.70
N ASN A 53 46.94 31.22 51.34
CA ASN A 53 48.04 30.27 51.43
C ASN A 53 47.57 29.06 52.25
N ASP A 54 48.03 27.86 51.92
CA ASP A 54 49.24 27.36 52.58
C ASP A 54 49.82 26.08 51.95
N SER A 55 51.16 26.09 51.85
CA SER A 55 52.12 24.96 51.88
C SER A 55 51.82 23.59 51.25
N SER A 56 52.82 23.12 50.48
CA SER A 56 53.40 21.75 50.51
C SER A 56 52.65 20.57 49.86
N ASN A 57 53.32 19.57 49.27
CA ASN A 57 54.64 19.55 48.59
C ASN A 57 54.80 18.30 47.69
N ASN A 58 55.64 18.41 46.65
CA ASN A 58 56.45 17.37 45.98
C ASN A 58 55.85 16.03 45.45
N ASN A 59 56.24 15.75 44.19
CA ASN A 59 56.60 14.45 43.58
C ASN A 59 55.47 13.39 43.40
N GLY A 60 55.33 12.67 42.26
CA GLY A 60 56.22 12.51 41.09
C GLY A 60 57.06 11.23 41.17
N GLY A 61 57.09 10.34 40.17
CA GLY A 61 56.35 10.27 38.90
C GLY A 61 56.85 9.11 38.02
N HIS A 62 56.31 8.95 36.80
CA HIS A 62 56.78 8.08 35.69
C HIS A 62 56.72 6.54 35.96
N GLU A 63 56.55 5.64 34.98
CA GLU A 63 56.29 5.72 33.52
C GLU A 63 55.32 4.56 33.16
N GLU A 64 54.25 4.80 32.39
CA GLU A 64 54.11 4.76 30.91
C GLU A 64 54.15 3.35 30.28
N GLU A 65 53.01 2.90 29.74
CA GLU A 65 52.95 2.14 28.48
C GLU A 65 51.60 2.43 27.78
N ARG A 66 51.52 2.27 26.45
CA ARG A 66 50.53 2.96 25.60
C ARG A 66 49.35 2.11 25.11
N GLY A 67 48.20 2.77 24.92
CA GLY A 67 47.12 2.35 24.02
C GLY A 67 46.76 3.50 23.08
N GLY A 68 46.44 3.21 21.81
CA GLY A 68 46.05 4.22 20.82
C GLY A 68 44.59 4.68 20.98
N GLY A 69 44.27 5.87 20.47
CA GLY A 69 42.92 6.43 20.49
C GLY A 69 42.15 6.27 19.18
N GLU A 70 40.86 6.56 19.24
CA GLU A 70 39.95 6.78 18.11
C GLU A 70 39.67 8.29 18.02
N ASP A 71 39.47 8.83 16.81
CA ASP A 71 39.14 10.25 16.60
C ASP A 71 37.61 10.43 16.59
N ASP A 72 37.08 11.19 17.56
CA ASP A 72 35.66 11.60 17.65
C ASP A 72 35.53 13.11 17.32
N ASP A 73 34.66 13.48 16.36
CA ASP A 73 34.36 14.89 16.04
C ASP A 73 33.40 15.52 17.07
N GLU A 74 33.88 16.47 17.89
CA GLU A 74 33.10 17.15 18.94
C GLU A 74 32.32 18.38 18.40
N PHE A 75 30.98 18.32 18.42
CA PHE A 75 30.10 19.43 18.04
C PHE A 75 29.65 20.24 19.26
N THR A 76 29.68 21.59 19.17
CA THR A 76 29.21 22.49 20.23
C THR A 76 28.01 23.34 19.76
N ILE A 77 27.04 23.53 20.66
CA ILE A 77 25.82 24.35 20.45
C ILE A 77 25.74 25.42 21.55
N GLU A 78 25.51 26.69 21.20
CA GLU A 78 25.06 27.71 22.17
C GLU A 78 23.58 28.08 21.92
N ILE A 79 22.82 28.15 23.01
CA ILE A 79 21.42 28.54 23.02
C ILE A 79 21.36 30.01 23.44
N GLU A 80 21.00 30.90 22.52
CA GLU A 80 20.99 32.34 22.75
C GLU A 80 19.75 32.79 23.55
N LYS A 81 18.58 32.16 23.32
CA LYS A 81 17.34 32.53 24.02
C LYS A 81 16.29 31.41 24.12
N ALA A 82 15.69 31.27 25.31
CA ALA A 82 14.54 30.42 25.57
C ALA A 82 13.57 31.07 26.58
N GLU A 83 12.29 30.72 26.49
CA GLU A 83 11.24 31.04 27.47
C GLU A 83 10.77 29.77 28.17
N VAL A 84 10.41 29.86 29.45
CA VAL A 84 9.93 28.73 30.27
C VAL A 84 8.66 29.14 31.00
N LEU A 85 7.64 28.29 30.92
CA LEU A 85 6.30 28.55 31.44
C LEU A 85 5.85 27.34 32.28
N LEU A 86 5.43 27.60 33.52
CA LEU A 86 4.89 26.61 34.44
C LEU A 86 3.37 26.54 34.26
N VAL A 87 2.83 25.35 34.08
CA VAL A 87 1.37 25.12 33.96
C VAL A 87 0.98 24.04 34.96
N ASP A 88 0.15 24.45 35.91
CA ASP A 88 -0.59 23.56 36.79
C ASP A 88 -1.84 23.11 36.03
N GLU A 89 -2.03 21.79 35.86
CA GLU A 89 -3.19 21.21 35.17
C GLU A 89 -4.07 20.51 36.20
N GLU A 90 -5.27 21.03 36.47
CA GLU A 90 -6.31 20.33 37.24
C GLU A 90 -7.04 19.32 36.34
N ASP A 91 -6.82 18.02 36.58
CA ASP A 91 -7.62 16.92 36.02
C ASP A 91 -7.69 15.77 37.06
N ASP A 92 -8.64 14.84 36.91
CA ASP A 92 -9.16 13.97 38.00
C ASP A 92 -8.11 13.20 38.84
N GLY A 93 -7.62 13.83 39.93
CA GLY A 93 -7.22 13.14 41.17
C GLY A 93 -5.75 13.24 41.64
N ASP A 94 -4.81 13.74 40.83
CA ASP A 94 -3.39 13.89 41.20
C ASP A 94 -2.81 15.23 40.68
N ASP A 95 -2.22 16.04 41.57
CA ASP A 95 -1.65 17.37 41.27
C ASP A 95 -0.36 17.29 40.43
N HIS A 96 -0.49 17.11 39.11
CA HIS A 96 0.66 17.08 38.19
C HIS A 96 1.06 18.48 37.71
N LYS A 97 2.16 19.02 38.24
CA LYS A 97 2.79 20.23 37.71
C LYS A 97 3.55 19.92 36.42
N SER A 98 3.38 20.78 35.41
CA SER A 98 4.08 20.66 34.13
C SER A 98 4.96 21.89 33.84
N ILE A 99 6.09 21.65 33.17
CA ILE A 99 7.03 22.68 32.77
C ILE A 99 7.16 22.63 31.25
N THR A 100 6.80 23.72 30.57
CA THR A 100 6.96 23.87 29.13
C THR A 100 8.07 24.88 28.83
N ALA A 101 9.12 24.44 28.15
CA ALA A 101 10.22 25.28 27.68
C ALA A 101 10.12 25.44 26.15
N THR A 102 10.32 26.67 25.66
CA THR A 102 10.40 26.97 24.23
C THR A 102 11.73 27.65 23.93
N ILE A 103 12.57 26.98 23.14
CA ILE A 103 13.78 27.57 22.56
C ILE A 103 13.36 28.41 21.36
N LEU A 104 13.92 29.62 21.28
CA LEU A 104 13.60 30.61 20.26
C LEU A 104 14.76 30.80 19.28
N GLU A 105 16.01 30.79 19.77
CA GLU A 105 17.23 31.11 19.01
C GLU A 105 18.40 30.20 19.46
N GLU A 106 19.07 29.58 18.50
CA GLU A 106 20.14 28.57 18.66
C GLU A 106 21.24 28.83 17.61
N LYS A 107 22.52 28.60 17.96
CA LYS A 107 23.65 28.76 17.04
C LYS A 107 24.59 27.54 17.10
N SER A 108 25.02 27.07 15.93
CA SER A 108 25.97 25.97 15.76
C SER A 108 27.14 26.37 14.87
N THR A 109 28.33 25.81 15.14
CA THR A 109 29.55 26.03 14.37
C THR A 109 30.44 24.79 14.39
N GLU A 110 30.81 24.30 13.21
CA GLU A 110 31.88 23.32 13.02
C GLU A 110 33.25 23.99 13.16
N VAL A 111 34.25 23.26 13.66
CA VAL A 111 35.64 23.73 13.81
C VAL A 111 36.58 22.78 13.06
N ALA A 112 37.07 23.21 11.90
CA ALA A 112 38.01 22.41 11.12
C ALA A 112 39.45 22.51 11.67
N THR A 113 40.03 21.40 12.10
CA THR A 113 41.40 21.32 12.64
C THR A 113 42.43 21.08 11.53
N SER A 114 43.13 22.14 11.11
CA SER A 114 44.23 22.02 10.14
C SER A 114 45.54 21.62 10.84
N ASN A 115 46.08 20.42 10.54
CA ASN A 115 47.43 20.03 10.93
C ASN A 115 48.35 19.96 9.70
N GLY A 116 49.28 20.91 9.60
CA GLY A 116 50.33 20.92 8.57
C GLY A 116 51.66 20.38 9.12
N GLY A 117 52.24 19.39 8.44
CA GLY A 117 53.59 18.88 8.70
C GLY A 117 54.31 18.63 7.38
N ALA A 118 55.48 19.24 7.21
CA ALA A 118 56.20 19.25 5.93
C ALA A 118 57.63 18.73 6.06
N SER A 119 58.06 17.85 5.16
CA SER A 119 59.48 17.58 4.92
C SER A 119 59.80 16.95 3.56
N VAL A 120 60.46 17.75 2.71
CA VAL A 120 61.56 17.36 1.80
C VAL A 120 61.23 16.51 0.55
N GLN A 121 61.90 16.89 -0.54
CA GLN A 121 61.79 16.32 -1.89
C GLN A 121 62.61 15.04 -2.06
N LYS A 122 62.29 14.28 -3.11
CA LYS A 122 63.34 13.79 -4.01
C LYS A 122 62.88 13.80 -5.47
N GLU A 123 63.80 14.13 -6.36
CA GLU A 123 63.62 14.16 -7.81
C GLU A 123 63.83 12.76 -8.40
N ASP A 124 63.28 12.52 -9.60
CA ASP A 124 63.96 11.82 -10.69
C ASP A 124 63.28 12.24 -12.02
N GLU A 125 64.05 12.39 -13.10
CA GLU A 125 63.59 12.90 -14.41
C GLU A 125 63.24 11.78 -15.40
N GLU A 126 62.38 12.10 -16.39
CA GLU A 126 62.63 12.00 -17.85
C GLU A 126 61.28 12.05 -18.64
N GLY A 127 61.29 12.37 -19.95
CA GLY A 127 60.19 11.90 -20.82
C GLY A 127 59.81 12.66 -22.09
N GLY A 128 59.97 13.99 -22.17
CA GLY A 128 60.04 14.77 -23.43
C GLY A 128 58.79 15.00 -24.32
N ARG A 129 58.62 16.29 -24.72
CA ARG A 129 58.23 16.82 -26.07
C ARG A 129 56.89 16.36 -26.69
N ARG A 130 56.05 17.13 -27.39
CA ARG A 130 55.96 18.48 -28.02
C ARG A 130 54.66 18.45 -28.89
N ASP A 131 54.10 19.46 -29.53
CA ASP A 131 54.46 20.86 -29.85
C ASP A 131 53.24 21.80 -29.62
N ASP A 132 53.48 23.11 -29.76
CA ASP A 132 52.60 24.29 -29.54
C ASP A 132 52.70 25.20 -30.82
N PRO A 133 52.11 26.42 -30.97
CA PRO A 133 51.00 27.14 -30.31
C PRO A 133 50.02 27.69 -31.43
N PRO A 134 49.39 28.91 -31.45
CA PRO A 134 49.17 29.95 -30.42
C PRO A 134 47.76 30.62 -30.31
N VAL A 135 47.42 30.94 -29.06
CA VAL A 135 46.97 32.26 -28.54
C VAL A 135 45.92 33.09 -29.30
N ALA A 136 44.77 33.29 -28.65
CA ALA A 136 44.19 34.61 -28.42
C ALA A 136 43.68 34.67 -26.96
N ALA A 137 43.82 35.81 -26.27
CA ALA A 137 43.48 35.93 -24.86
C ALA A 137 42.86 37.30 -24.55
N GLU A 138 41.88 37.33 -23.65
CA GLU A 138 41.41 38.54 -22.99
C GLU A 138 41.03 38.19 -21.53
N ALA A 139 41.24 39.14 -20.61
CA ALA A 139 41.27 38.85 -19.18
C ALA A 139 40.11 39.52 -18.42
N ALA A 140 39.57 38.84 -17.42
CA ALA A 140 38.65 39.40 -16.43
C ALA A 140 39.16 39.11 -15.02
N THR A 141 39.24 40.14 -14.18
CA THR A 141 39.74 40.06 -12.81
C THR A 141 38.69 39.46 -11.87
N ALA A 142 39.04 38.37 -11.18
CA ALA A 142 38.24 37.89 -10.04
C ALA A 142 38.49 38.77 -8.82
N ALA A 143 37.44 39.45 -8.33
CA ALA A 143 37.43 40.04 -6.99
C ALA A 143 36.80 39.04 -6.02
N GLU A 144 37.49 38.73 -4.94
CA GLU A 144 37.05 37.78 -3.92
C GLU A 144 35.95 38.39 -3.05
N ALA A 145 34.81 37.70 -2.94
CA ALA A 145 33.66 38.12 -2.14
C ALA A 145 33.25 37.00 -1.19
N ALA A 146 33.28 37.27 0.12
CA ALA A 146 33.01 36.29 1.16
C ALA A 146 31.52 35.86 1.20
N PRO A 147 31.22 34.60 1.58
CA PRO A 147 29.85 34.11 1.65
C PRO A 147 29.08 34.74 2.82
N VAL A 148 27.86 35.19 2.55
CA VAL A 148 26.89 35.64 3.57
C VAL A 148 26.31 34.41 4.28
N LYS A 149 26.37 34.37 5.61
CA LYS A 149 25.66 33.37 6.42
C LYS A 149 24.19 33.77 6.58
N GLU A 150 23.29 32.82 6.35
CA GLU A 150 21.84 32.97 6.56
C GLU A 150 21.43 32.30 7.88
N GLU A 151 20.90 33.06 8.85
CA GLU A 151 20.51 32.54 10.16
C GLU A 151 19.11 31.90 10.13
N LYS A 152 19.03 30.58 10.34
CA LYS A 152 17.74 29.87 10.54
C LYS A 152 17.29 29.90 12.00
N LYS A 153 16.25 30.67 12.29
CA LYS A 153 15.55 30.60 13.60
C LYS A 153 14.53 29.45 13.58
N VAL A 154 14.62 28.55 14.56
CA VAL A 154 13.74 27.37 14.68
C VAL A 154 13.08 27.38 16.05
N LYS A 155 11.76 27.59 16.09
CA LYS A 155 10.99 27.54 17.34
C LYS A 155 10.74 26.09 17.73
N LYS A 156 11.21 25.68 18.91
CA LYS A 156 11.11 24.28 19.40
C LYS A 156 10.62 24.27 20.84
N THR A 157 9.49 23.61 21.07
CA THR A 157 8.81 23.56 22.38
C THR A 157 8.85 22.13 22.93
N MET A 158 9.11 22.00 24.24
CA MET A 158 9.15 20.71 24.94
C MET A 158 8.50 20.85 26.32
N THR A 159 7.64 19.90 26.66
CA THR A 159 6.89 19.86 27.93
C THR A 159 7.30 18.64 28.75
N ILE A 160 7.46 18.81 30.06
CA ILE A 160 7.82 17.77 31.02
C ILE A 160 6.76 17.78 32.14
N LYS A 161 6.28 16.59 32.54
CA LYS A 161 5.41 16.37 33.72
C LYS A 161 6.17 15.60 34.79
N GLU A 162 5.86 15.82 36.07
CA GLU A 162 6.47 15.10 37.21
C GLU A 162 5.43 14.16 37.86
N GLU A 163 5.78 12.88 38.05
CA GLU A 163 4.92 11.86 38.68
C GLU A 163 5.14 11.78 40.21
N SER A 164 4.06 11.85 40.99
CA SER A 164 4.02 11.81 42.46
C SER A 164 3.96 10.38 43.02
N GLY A 165 5.11 9.70 43.20
CA GLY A 165 5.18 8.32 43.73
C GLY A 165 5.87 8.16 45.09
N THR A 166 5.16 7.69 46.13
CA THR A 166 5.69 7.48 47.50
C THR A 166 6.47 6.17 47.69
N ALA A 167 7.41 6.13 48.64
CA ALA A 167 8.35 5.02 48.82
C ALA A 167 8.06 4.08 50.02
N ALA A 168 8.00 2.76 49.74
CA ALA A 168 8.20 1.64 50.67
C ALA A 168 8.37 0.32 49.88
N ALA A 169 9.02 -0.77 50.33
CA ALA A 169 10.12 -0.97 51.28
C ALA A 169 10.61 -2.45 51.13
N GLY A 170 11.92 -2.73 51.29
CA GLY A 170 12.51 -4.08 51.19
C GLY A 170 13.50 -4.22 50.03
N SER A 171 14.81 -4.03 50.20
CA SER A 171 15.78 -4.87 50.94
C SER A 171 15.94 -6.26 50.28
N SER A 172 17.13 -6.76 49.92
CA SER A 172 18.52 -6.47 50.38
C SER A 172 19.50 -6.81 49.22
N ALA A 173 20.81 -6.55 49.19
CA ALA A 173 21.78 -5.75 49.93
C ALA A 173 23.13 -5.87 49.20
N VAL A 174 23.83 -4.76 48.93
CA VAL A 174 25.20 -4.79 48.38
C VAL A 174 26.21 -4.66 49.53
N LYS A 175 27.03 -5.70 49.80
CA LYS A 175 28.41 -5.61 50.39
C LYS A 175 29.07 -6.97 50.70
N ARG A 176 30.10 -7.33 49.93
CA ARG A 176 31.35 -8.09 50.25
C ARG A 176 31.96 -8.54 48.90
N LEU A 177 33.01 -7.95 48.33
CA LEU A 177 34.28 -7.39 48.84
C LEU A 177 35.34 -8.48 49.13
N LEU A 178 36.14 -8.75 48.08
CA LEU A 178 37.47 -9.39 48.01
C LEU A 178 37.72 -10.76 48.66
N SER A 179 38.05 -11.77 47.82
CA SER A 179 39.14 -12.70 48.16
C SER A 179 39.81 -13.38 46.95
N LYS A 180 41.16 -13.36 46.96
CA LYS A 180 42.14 -14.30 46.35
C LYS A 180 42.35 -14.40 44.82
N LYS A 181 43.63 -14.22 44.47
CA LYS A 181 44.29 -14.47 43.18
C LYS A 181 44.63 -15.97 42.96
N ARG A 182 44.93 -16.29 41.68
CA ARG A 182 46.05 -17.13 41.16
C ARG A 182 45.91 -18.66 41.05
N GLN A 183 46.38 -19.13 39.88
CA GLN A 183 47.08 -20.39 39.56
C GLN A 183 46.29 -21.71 39.58
N ALA A 184 46.63 -22.74 38.79
CA ALA A 184 47.36 -22.84 37.50
C ALA A 184 47.35 -24.30 37.00
N SER A 185 47.63 -24.53 35.71
CA SER A 185 48.16 -25.81 35.12
C SER A 185 47.24 -27.06 35.19
N SER A 186 47.48 -28.18 34.48
CA SER A 186 48.00 -28.39 33.09
C SER A 186 47.94 -29.88 32.70
N SER A 187 47.62 -30.19 31.43
CA SER A 187 47.99 -31.43 30.71
C SER A 187 47.79 -31.17 29.21
N GLN A 188 48.78 -31.29 28.30
CA GLN A 188 49.55 -32.50 27.89
C GLN A 188 48.66 -33.55 27.16
N LEU A 189 49.06 -34.17 26.04
CA LEU A 189 50.32 -34.11 25.26
C LEU A 189 50.12 -34.65 23.80
N GLY A 190 51.10 -34.44 22.91
CA GLY A 190 51.14 -34.90 21.50
C GLY A 190 50.72 -33.82 20.48
N GLY A 191 51.32 -33.67 19.30
CA GLY A 191 52.28 -34.53 18.55
C GLY A 191 51.64 -35.01 17.23
N ASP A 192 52.21 -34.84 16.03
CA ASP A 192 53.57 -34.40 15.68
C ASP A 192 53.65 -33.73 14.27
N GLN A 193 54.87 -33.52 13.75
CA GLN A 193 55.29 -33.03 12.42
C GLN A 193 54.64 -33.79 11.23
N ASP A 194 54.71 -33.42 9.94
CA ASP A 194 55.51 -32.43 9.16
C ASP A 194 54.62 -32.00 7.93
N GLY A 195 54.88 -31.06 7.01
CA GLY A 195 56.12 -30.61 6.36
C GLY A 195 55.92 -30.68 4.82
N GLY A 196 56.20 -29.62 4.05
CA GLY A 196 56.18 -29.69 2.57
C GLY A 196 55.74 -28.44 1.80
N GLN A 197 56.70 -27.67 1.28
CA GLN A 197 56.48 -26.64 0.25
C GLN A 197 56.75 -27.22 -1.16
N GLN A 198 56.06 -26.75 -2.20
CA GLN A 198 56.67 -26.10 -3.39
C GLN A 198 55.62 -25.63 -4.44
N LYS A 199 56.08 -24.96 -5.51
CA LYS A 199 55.28 -24.15 -6.47
C LYS A 199 55.58 -24.54 -7.95
N PRO A 200 55.07 -23.84 -9.01
CA PRO A 200 54.60 -24.48 -10.26
C PRO A 200 55.63 -24.49 -11.42
N PRO A 201 55.29 -25.06 -12.60
CA PRO A 201 54.74 -24.28 -13.73
C PRO A 201 53.61 -25.06 -14.49
N ALA A 202 53.12 -24.79 -15.72
CA ALA A 202 53.43 -23.79 -16.77
C ALA A 202 52.23 -23.48 -17.71
N ARG A 203 52.08 -22.19 -18.08
CA ARG A 203 51.61 -21.59 -19.38
C ARG A 203 50.31 -22.01 -20.12
N ARG A 204 49.74 -21.03 -20.84
CA ARG A 204 48.59 -21.13 -21.80
C ARG A 204 49.03 -21.75 -23.15
N PRO A 205 48.09 -22.17 -24.03
CA PRO A 205 47.45 -21.22 -24.97
C PRO A 205 45.91 -21.36 -25.04
N GLY A 206 45.23 -20.46 -25.76
CA GLY A 206 43.78 -20.50 -26.00
C GLY A 206 43.42 -20.36 -27.49
N LEU A 207 42.19 -20.72 -27.88
CA LEU A 207 41.67 -20.53 -29.24
C LEU A 207 40.12 -20.46 -29.29
N ARG A 208 39.62 -19.98 -30.44
CA ARG A 208 38.26 -19.46 -30.74
C ARG A 208 37.08 -20.45 -30.55
N PRO A 209 35.84 -19.94 -30.40
CA PRO A 209 34.63 -20.77 -30.36
C PRO A 209 34.33 -21.50 -31.68
N ARG A 210 33.55 -22.58 -31.62
CA ARG A 210 33.05 -23.36 -32.77
C ARG A 210 31.55 -23.16 -32.99
N MET A 211 31.14 -23.05 -34.25
CA MET A 211 29.77 -23.35 -34.68
C MET A 211 29.52 -24.88 -34.68
N PRO A 212 28.28 -25.33 -34.45
CA PRO A 212 27.74 -26.59 -34.99
C PRO A 212 27.10 -26.38 -36.38
N SER A 213 27.06 -27.42 -37.22
CA SER A 213 26.66 -27.32 -38.63
C SER A 213 25.37 -28.06 -38.99
N ILE A 214 24.72 -27.54 -40.03
CA ILE A 214 23.52 -28.02 -40.75
C ILE A 214 23.49 -29.55 -41.01
N LEU A 215 22.35 -30.18 -40.69
CA LEU A 215 21.78 -31.36 -41.37
C LEU A 215 20.24 -31.40 -41.12
N ARG A 216 19.37 -31.88 -42.01
CA ARG A 216 19.38 -31.93 -43.50
C ARG A 216 17.93 -32.18 -43.97
N VAL A 217 17.48 -31.52 -45.04
CA VAL A 217 16.09 -31.63 -45.56
C VAL A 217 15.93 -32.85 -46.48
N PRO A 218 14.81 -33.60 -46.39
CA PRO A 218 14.26 -34.39 -47.48
C PRO A 218 13.09 -33.65 -48.16
N SER A 219 13.17 -33.43 -49.47
CA SER A 219 12.06 -32.91 -50.30
C SER A 219 11.33 -34.05 -51.01
N ASN A 220 10.00 -33.92 -51.22
CA ASN A 220 9.39 -34.01 -52.56
C ASN A 220 7.85 -33.92 -52.59
N ILE A 221 7.35 -32.95 -53.36
CA ILE A 221 6.37 -33.10 -54.45
C ILE A 221 5.05 -33.85 -54.15
N ASN A 222 3.94 -33.09 -54.06
CA ASN A 222 2.97 -33.06 -55.18
C ASN A 222 1.95 -31.92 -55.05
N GLU A 223 1.66 -31.24 -56.16
CA GLU A 223 0.46 -30.41 -56.31
C GLU A 223 -0.74 -31.28 -56.75
N LYS A 224 -1.93 -31.03 -56.21
CA LYS A 224 -3.19 -31.31 -56.94
C LYS A 224 -4.26 -30.25 -56.64
N LYS A 225 -4.47 -29.35 -57.60
CA LYS A 225 -5.77 -28.68 -57.77
C LYS A 225 -6.75 -29.69 -58.36
N PHE A 226 -7.96 -29.77 -57.83
CA PHE A 226 -9.16 -30.06 -58.61
C PHE A 226 -10.35 -29.25 -58.05
N ASN A 227 -11.38 -29.07 -58.86
CA ASN A 227 -12.34 -27.97 -58.70
C ASN A 227 -13.77 -28.41 -59.05
N TYR A 228 -14.77 -27.70 -58.51
CA TYR A 228 -16.21 -27.84 -58.75
C TYR A 228 -16.89 -29.18 -58.47
N HIS A 229 -17.83 -29.17 -57.53
CA HIS A 229 -19.26 -29.27 -57.93
C HIS A 229 -20.19 -28.63 -56.90
N ASN A 230 -21.33 -28.13 -57.38
CA ASN A 230 -22.40 -27.47 -56.62
C ASN A 230 -23.69 -27.54 -57.46
N PRO A 231 -24.83 -27.95 -56.90
CA PRO A 231 -26.13 -27.51 -57.39
C PRO A 231 -26.96 -26.81 -56.30
N GLN A 232 -27.24 -25.54 -56.61
CA GLN A 232 -28.21 -24.64 -56.00
C GLN A 232 -29.51 -25.26 -55.50
N LEU A 233 -30.10 -24.60 -54.50
CA LEU A 233 -31.50 -24.15 -54.58
C LEU A 233 -31.61 -22.70 -54.07
N ARG A 234 -32.47 -21.90 -54.72
CA ARG A 234 -32.83 -20.52 -54.34
C ARG A 234 -34.33 -20.46 -54.07
N ASN A 235 -34.79 -19.55 -53.19
CA ASN A 235 -35.79 -18.53 -53.54
C ASN A 235 -36.21 -17.62 -52.34
N THR A 236 -35.97 -16.32 -52.51
CA THR A 236 -36.94 -15.18 -52.50
C THR A 236 -38.32 -15.27 -51.79
N VAL A 237 -38.93 -14.18 -51.29
CA VAL A 237 -38.49 -12.82 -50.84
C VAL A 237 -39.68 -12.03 -50.20
N GLN A 238 -39.39 -11.01 -49.36
CA GLN A 238 -40.23 -9.84 -48.97
C GLN A 238 -41.53 -9.94 -48.10
N VAL A 239 -41.49 -9.19 -46.98
CA VAL A 239 -42.51 -8.37 -46.24
C VAL A 239 -44.02 -8.70 -46.23
N PRO A 240 -44.70 -8.49 -45.08
CA PRO A 240 -45.42 -7.21 -44.90
C PRO A 240 -45.14 -6.45 -43.57
N ARG A 241 -45.82 -5.30 -43.39
CA ARG A 241 -45.53 -4.25 -42.38
C ARG A 241 -46.14 -4.53 -40.99
N GLY A 242 -45.51 -3.94 -39.97
CA GLY A 242 -45.87 -4.07 -38.55
C GLY A 242 -47.16 -3.40 -38.07
N GLY A 243 -47.40 -3.58 -36.77
CA GLY A 243 -48.47 -2.98 -35.97
C GLY A 243 -48.31 -3.38 -34.50
N TRP A 244 -48.41 -2.43 -33.58
CA TRP A 244 -48.36 -2.67 -32.13
C TRP A 244 -49.78 -2.82 -31.55
N ALA A 245 -50.04 -3.89 -30.80
CA ALA A 245 -51.15 -3.99 -29.84
C ALA A 245 -50.89 -5.14 -28.85
N ALA A 246 -51.37 -5.03 -27.61
CA ALA A 246 -51.13 -6.03 -26.56
C ALA A 246 -52.45 -6.60 -25.99
N VAL A 247 -52.47 -7.92 -25.79
CA VAL A 247 -53.48 -8.69 -25.04
C VAL A 247 -52.69 -9.81 -24.34
N ARG A 248 -52.34 -9.75 -23.06
CA ARG A 248 -53.19 -9.80 -21.84
C ARG A 248 -53.98 -11.12 -21.76
N PHE A 249 -53.38 -12.14 -21.13
CA PHE A 249 -54.13 -13.32 -20.69
C PHE A 249 -54.77 -13.08 -19.31
N VAL A 250 -55.91 -13.73 -19.11
CA VAL A 250 -56.75 -13.65 -17.91
C VAL A 250 -56.43 -14.82 -16.98
N THR A 251 -56.60 -14.62 -15.67
CA THR A 251 -56.87 -15.70 -14.72
C THR A 251 -58.30 -15.55 -14.21
N ASP A 252 -59.14 -16.55 -14.47
CA ASP A 252 -60.57 -16.51 -14.17
C ASP A 252 -60.89 -16.80 -12.70
N ASN A 253 -62.07 -16.36 -12.28
CA ASN A 253 -62.67 -16.71 -10.99
C ASN A 253 -64.15 -17.03 -11.17
N PRO A 254 -64.60 -18.24 -10.76
CA PRO A 254 -66.03 -18.49 -10.53
C PRO A 254 -66.34 -19.20 -9.20
N GLU A 255 -67.31 -18.66 -8.46
CA GLU A 255 -68.12 -19.39 -7.47
C GLU A 255 -69.16 -20.30 -8.21
N PRO A 256 -70.12 -21.05 -7.57
CA PRO A 256 -70.45 -21.15 -6.14
C PRO A 256 -70.89 -22.56 -5.61
N LEU A 257 -71.46 -22.57 -4.39
CA LEU A 257 -72.44 -23.52 -3.80
C LEU A 257 -72.02 -24.87 -3.16
N ALA A 258 -71.83 -24.79 -1.83
CA ALA A 258 -72.58 -25.51 -0.77
C ALA A 258 -72.67 -27.06 -0.70
N ARG A 259 -72.22 -27.63 0.45
CA ARG A 259 -73.06 -28.41 1.43
C ARG A 259 -72.31 -28.72 2.74
N GLN A 260 -73.06 -29.12 3.79
CA GLN A 260 -72.56 -29.46 5.14
C GLN A 260 -72.06 -30.93 5.23
N PRO A 261 -71.42 -31.34 6.36
CA PRO A 261 -72.21 -32.02 7.41
C PRO A 261 -71.85 -31.67 8.88
N ALA A 262 -72.68 -32.21 9.79
CA ALA A 262 -72.94 -31.83 11.17
C ALA A 262 -71.96 -32.31 12.29
N MET A 263 -72.06 -31.65 13.46
CA MET A 263 -72.00 -32.19 14.86
C MET A 263 -70.65 -32.78 15.39
N ASP A 264 -70.35 -32.84 16.70
CA ASP A 264 -71.13 -32.53 17.93
C ASP A 264 -70.25 -32.06 19.13
N ARG A 265 -70.86 -31.40 20.15
CA ARG A 265 -70.55 -31.36 21.63
C ARG A 265 -69.10 -31.19 22.20
N SER A 266 -68.85 -30.63 23.40
CA SER A 266 -69.66 -29.89 24.41
C SER A 266 -68.82 -29.37 25.61
N THR A 267 -69.46 -28.55 26.48
CA THR A 267 -69.10 -28.16 27.89
C THR A 267 -67.84 -27.29 28.09
N SER A 268 -67.75 -26.34 29.04
CA SER A 268 -68.68 -25.54 29.91
C SER A 268 -67.86 -24.35 30.50
N SER A 269 -68.19 -23.44 31.44
CA SER A 269 -69.24 -23.07 32.43
C SER A 269 -68.88 -21.61 32.91
N THR A 270 -69.45 -20.83 33.86
CA THR A 270 -70.75 -20.46 34.52
C THR A 270 -70.39 -19.29 35.50
N ALA A 271 -71.20 -18.34 35.98
CA ALA A 271 -72.52 -17.71 35.72
C ALA A 271 -72.57 -16.42 36.64
N SER A 272 -73.62 -15.66 36.97
CA SER A 272 -75.08 -15.65 36.71
C SER A 272 -75.71 -14.28 37.11
N SER A 273 -76.93 -13.98 36.65
CA SER A 273 -77.92 -13.00 37.21
C SER A 273 -77.61 -11.47 37.13
N MET A 274 -78.59 -10.53 37.10
CA MET A 274 -80.05 -10.61 37.35
C MET A 274 -80.87 -9.46 36.68
N LEU A 275 -82.11 -9.75 36.18
CA LEU A 275 -83.42 -8.99 36.16
C LEU A 275 -83.47 -7.43 36.21
N LEU A 276 -84.37 -6.62 35.60
CA LEU A 276 -85.68 -6.62 34.83
C LEU A 276 -85.69 -5.37 33.87
N ASP A 277 -86.64 -4.90 33.02
CA ASP A 277 -87.87 -5.28 32.24
C ASP A 277 -88.12 -4.11 31.20
N GLY A 278 -89.17 -3.91 30.36
CA GLY A 278 -90.54 -4.47 30.19
C GLY A 278 -91.30 -3.83 28.97
N GLU A 279 -92.64 -3.68 29.04
CA GLU A 279 -93.58 -3.24 27.94
C GLU A 279 -94.61 -2.16 28.43
N PRO A 280 -95.57 -1.55 27.65
CA PRO A 280 -96.10 -1.84 26.29
C PRO A 280 -96.32 -0.61 25.33
N ALA A 281 -97.19 -0.74 24.30
CA ALA A 281 -97.33 0.15 23.13
C ALA A 281 -98.59 1.07 23.08
N VAL A 282 -98.63 2.04 22.12
CA VAL A 282 -99.78 2.39 21.19
C VAL A 282 -99.61 3.75 20.43
N ASN A 283 -99.82 3.71 19.09
CA ASN A 283 -100.23 4.73 18.07
C ASN A 283 -99.82 6.24 18.06
N TYR A 284 -99.32 6.65 16.88
CA TYR A 284 -99.59 7.90 16.10
C TYR A 284 -99.78 9.28 16.79
N GLN A 285 -98.89 10.25 16.50
CA GLN A 285 -99.31 11.53 15.86
C GLN A 285 -98.22 12.46 15.22
N PHE A 286 -97.00 12.00 14.88
CA PHE A 286 -95.99 12.87 14.22
C PHE A 286 -95.48 12.31 12.88
N HIS A 287 -95.92 12.90 11.76
CA HIS A 287 -95.43 12.57 10.39
C HIS A 287 -95.23 13.78 9.46
N GLY A 288 -95.51 15.02 9.91
CA GLY A 288 -95.42 16.22 9.06
C GLY A 288 -94.04 16.90 9.00
N CYS A 289 -93.20 16.76 10.03
CA CYS A 289 -91.98 17.58 10.18
C CYS A 289 -90.65 16.81 10.20
N ILE A 290 -90.67 15.48 10.34
CA ILE A 290 -89.44 14.67 10.44
C ILE A 290 -88.76 14.53 9.07
N ILE A 291 -89.55 14.28 8.02
CA ILE A 291 -89.07 14.01 6.64
C ILE A 291 -88.21 15.16 6.10
N TYR A 292 -88.51 16.42 6.42
CA TYR A 292 -87.72 17.58 5.98
C TYR A 292 -86.37 17.72 6.73
N ALA A 293 -86.29 17.25 7.97
CA ALA A 293 -85.04 17.25 8.74
C ALA A 293 -84.10 16.12 8.30
N GLU A 294 -84.63 14.92 8.04
CA GLU A 294 -83.84 13.77 7.58
C GLU A 294 -83.21 14.00 6.20
N VAL A 295 -83.95 14.60 5.26
CA VAL A 295 -83.43 14.92 3.92
C VAL A 295 -82.28 15.94 3.96
N LEU A 296 -82.37 16.95 4.83
CA LEU A 296 -81.29 17.93 5.01
C LEU A 296 -80.07 17.31 5.73
N ALA A 297 -80.30 16.47 6.75
CA ALA A 297 -79.22 15.76 7.44
C ALA A 297 -78.48 14.78 6.51
N GLN A 298 -79.18 14.08 5.61
CA GLN A 298 -78.57 13.22 4.60
C GLN A 298 -77.78 14.01 3.54
N GLN A 299 -78.23 15.23 3.18
CA GLN A 299 -77.45 16.10 2.29
C GLN A 299 -76.17 16.65 2.94
N GLU A 300 -76.23 17.07 4.21
CA GLU A 300 -75.05 17.42 5.00
C GLU A 300 -74.06 16.25 5.09
N LEU A 301 -74.52 15.05 5.49
CA LEU A 301 -73.67 13.85 5.58
C LEU A 301 -73.01 13.52 4.24
N ALA A 302 -73.77 13.46 3.14
CA ALA A 302 -73.22 13.18 1.82
C ALA A 302 -72.26 14.28 1.30
N TYR A 303 -72.38 15.51 1.80
CA TYR A 303 -71.44 16.60 1.52
C TYR A 303 -70.13 16.44 2.32
N TRP A 304 -70.24 16.11 3.61
CA TRP A 304 -69.08 15.88 4.47
C TRP A 304 -68.31 14.59 4.12
N GLU A 305 -68.99 13.50 3.75
CA GLU A 305 -68.35 12.28 3.23
C GLU A 305 -67.57 12.56 1.95
N LYS A 306 -68.13 13.33 1.01
CA LYS A 306 -67.43 13.72 -0.23
C LYS A 306 -66.24 14.62 0.06
N LYS A 307 -66.35 15.56 1.00
CA LYS A 307 -65.20 16.37 1.48
C LYS A 307 -64.13 15.51 2.12
N LEU A 308 -64.50 14.57 3.00
CA LEU A 308 -63.56 13.70 3.70
C LEU A 308 -62.85 12.75 2.72
N SER A 309 -63.58 12.16 1.78
CA SER A 309 -63.05 11.36 0.67
C SER A 309 -62.09 12.16 -0.21
N MET A 310 -62.44 13.41 -0.56
CA MET A 310 -61.58 14.28 -1.36
C MET A 310 -60.31 14.70 -0.58
N VAL A 311 -60.41 14.96 0.72
CA VAL A 311 -59.27 15.29 1.59
C VAL A 311 -58.36 14.08 1.83
N THR A 312 -58.90 12.87 2.07
CA THR A 312 -58.09 11.66 2.20
C THR A 312 -57.44 11.27 0.87
N SER A 313 -58.14 11.45 -0.26
CA SER A 313 -57.55 11.27 -1.59
C SER A 313 -56.42 12.27 -1.86
N LEU A 314 -56.60 13.54 -1.47
CA LEU A 314 -55.57 14.58 -1.61
C LEU A 314 -54.37 14.32 -0.70
N LEU A 315 -54.59 13.94 0.56
CA LEU A 315 -53.53 13.54 1.49
C LEU A 315 -52.78 12.31 0.98
N CYS A 316 -53.49 11.30 0.49
CA CYS A 316 -52.88 10.10 -0.09
C CYS A 316 -52.03 10.45 -1.32
N ALA A 317 -52.55 11.29 -2.23
CA ALA A 317 -51.80 11.80 -3.38
C ALA A 317 -50.56 12.62 -2.96
N ILE A 318 -50.66 13.44 -1.90
CA ILE A 318 -49.52 14.17 -1.34
C ILE A 318 -48.49 13.20 -0.73
N THR A 319 -48.91 12.17 0.02
CA THR A 319 -47.97 11.16 0.55
C THR A 319 -47.32 10.34 -0.55
N VAL A 320 -48.04 10.00 -1.62
CA VAL A 320 -47.47 9.31 -2.79
C VAL A 320 -46.52 10.22 -3.56
N ALA A 321 -46.83 11.51 -3.70
CA ALA A 321 -45.92 12.48 -4.31
C ALA A 321 -44.65 12.72 -3.46
N VAL A 322 -44.78 12.81 -2.14
CA VAL A 322 -43.63 12.94 -1.22
C VAL A 322 -42.78 11.67 -1.22
N LEU A 323 -43.39 10.48 -1.25
CA LEU A 323 -42.67 9.22 -1.43
C LEU A 323 -41.97 9.14 -2.80
N ALA A 324 -42.63 9.54 -3.89
CA ALA A 324 -42.03 9.56 -5.22
C ALA A 324 -40.86 10.56 -5.33
N VAL A 325 -40.95 11.72 -4.68
CA VAL A 325 -39.84 12.70 -4.59
C VAL A 325 -38.71 12.19 -3.68
N ALA A 326 -39.03 11.44 -2.62
CA ALA A 326 -38.04 10.79 -1.77
C ALA A 326 -37.31 9.60 -2.44
N VAL A 327 -37.86 9.07 -3.55
CA VAL A 327 -37.23 8.01 -4.36
C VAL A 327 -36.20 8.56 -5.37
N VAL A 328 -35.99 9.88 -5.46
CA VAL A 328 -34.88 10.49 -6.22
C VAL A 328 -33.54 10.40 -5.45
N GLY A 329 -33.25 9.22 -4.91
CA GLY A 329 -31.87 8.76 -4.72
C GLY A 329 -31.37 8.16 -6.04
N GLY A 330 -30.08 8.29 -6.36
CA GLY A 330 -29.54 7.67 -7.57
C GLY A 330 -29.73 6.17 -7.56
N GLU A 331 -30.42 5.62 -8.57
CA GLU A 331 -30.47 4.18 -8.79
C GLU A 331 -29.06 3.66 -9.08
N ALA A 332 -28.70 2.52 -8.50
CA ALA A 332 -27.46 1.83 -8.81
C ALA A 332 -27.45 1.45 -10.30
N ALA A 333 -26.50 1.98 -11.05
CA ALA A 333 -26.42 1.75 -12.49
C ALA A 333 -25.82 0.35 -12.78
N VAL A 334 -26.12 -0.16 -13.98
CA VAL A 334 -25.33 -1.23 -14.58
C VAL A 334 -24.31 -0.57 -15.52
N VAL A 335 -23.04 -0.57 -15.15
CA VAL A 335 -21.95 -0.02 -15.94
C VAL A 335 -21.31 -1.15 -16.73
N GLU A 336 -21.53 -1.16 -18.04
CA GLU A 336 -21.16 -2.25 -18.95
C GLU A 336 -20.02 -1.85 -19.89
N HIS A 337 -18.98 -2.69 -19.97
CA HIS A 337 -17.82 -2.49 -20.84
C HIS A 337 -17.48 -3.75 -21.64
N THR A 338 -16.90 -3.56 -22.83
CA THR A 338 -16.32 -4.65 -23.63
C THR A 338 -14.81 -4.42 -23.76
N PHE A 339 -14.01 -5.39 -23.32
CA PHE A 339 -12.55 -5.36 -23.30
C PHE A 339 -12.01 -6.32 -24.36
N VAL A 340 -11.65 -5.80 -25.54
CA VAL A 340 -11.07 -6.58 -26.64
C VAL A 340 -9.55 -6.61 -26.49
N VAL A 341 -9.03 -7.70 -25.93
CA VAL A 341 -7.59 -7.86 -25.69
C VAL A 341 -6.91 -8.40 -26.95
N HIS A 342 -5.88 -7.71 -27.43
CA HIS A 342 -5.16 -8.09 -28.64
C HIS A 342 -3.69 -7.62 -28.65
N GLU A 343 -2.90 -8.15 -29.58
CA GLU A 343 -1.53 -7.72 -29.83
C GLU A 343 -1.51 -6.35 -30.55
N MET A 344 -0.56 -5.49 -30.19
CA MET A 344 -0.26 -4.24 -30.89
C MET A 344 1.25 -4.03 -30.94
N ASN A 345 1.76 -3.46 -32.03
CA ASN A 345 3.14 -2.98 -32.08
C ASN A 345 3.19 -1.57 -31.48
N ALA A 346 4.13 -1.32 -30.57
CA ALA A 346 4.43 0.00 -30.05
C ALA A 346 5.94 0.29 -30.17
N THR A 347 6.29 1.56 -30.39
CA THR A 347 7.67 1.98 -30.67
C THR A 347 8.11 3.02 -29.65
N HIS A 348 9.18 2.70 -28.92
CA HIS A 348 9.87 3.62 -28.01
C HIS A 348 11.38 3.46 -28.16
N LEU A 349 12.11 4.57 -28.15
CA LEU A 349 13.56 4.66 -28.36
C LEU A 349 13.99 3.91 -29.65
N CYS A 350 13.14 4.01 -30.68
CA CYS A 350 13.17 3.32 -31.98
C CYS A 350 13.10 1.79 -31.97
N ASN A 351 13.13 1.13 -30.82
CA ASN A 351 12.81 -0.28 -30.76
C ASN A 351 11.28 -0.44 -30.89
N THR A 352 10.83 -1.35 -31.74
CA THR A 352 9.40 -1.62 -31.95
C THR A 352 9.11 -3.01 -31.39
N THR A 353 8.48 -3.05 -30.24
CA THR A 353 8.14 -4.29 -29.54
C THR A 353 6.67 -4.66 -29.80
N LYS A 354 6.35 -5.93 -29.60
CA LYS A 354 4.97 -6.36 -29.44
C LYS A 354 4.56 -6.09 -27.99
N ILE A 355 3.40 -5.46 -27.83
CA ILE A 355 2.72 -5.31 -26.54
C ILE A 355 1.29 -5.86 -26.62
N TYR A 356 0.66 -6.02 -25.47
CA TYR A 356 -0.69 -6.59 -25.35
C TYR A 356 -1.61 -5.57 -24.71
N VAL A 357 -2.71 -5.23 -25.39
CA VAL A 357 -3.52 -4.06 -25.07
C VAL A 357 -5.02 -4.37 -25.06
N VAL A 358 -5.75 -3.63 -24.24
CA VAL A 358 -7.21 -3.62 -24.23
C VAL A 358 -7.69 -2.48 -25.12
N ASN A 359 -8.56 -2.79 -26.09
CA ASN A 359 -9.20 -1.78 -26.95
C ASN A 359 -8.22 -0.81 -27.66
N GLY A 360 -7.00 -1.27 -27.94
CA GLY A 360 -5.96 -0.49 -28.63
C GLY A 360 -5.30 0.60 -27.78
N GLN A 361 -5.43 0.51 -26.46
CA GLN A 361 -4.97 1.53 -25.51
C GLN A 361 -3.91 0.96 -24.55
N PHE A 362 -2.83 1.73 -24.35
CA PHE A 362 -1.82 1.51 -23.31
C PHE A 362 -1.54 2.85 -22.59
N PRO A 363 -1.85 2.98 -21.29
CA PRO A 363 -2.65 2.06 -20.46
C PRO A 363 -4.05 1.85 -21.04
N GLY A 364 -4.72 0.79 -20.62
CA GLY A 364 -6.08 0.46 -21.04
C GLY A 364 -7.14 1.44 -20.56
N PRO A 365 -8.40 1.27 -21.02
CA PRO A 365 -9.50 2.18 -20.68
C PRO A 365 -9.74 2.26 -19.17
N THR A 366 -10.05 3.48 -18.70
CA THR A 366 -10.52 3.68 -17.33
C THR A 366 -11.94 3.16 -17.17
N VAL A 367 -12.18 2.36 -16.13
CA VAL A 367 -13.53 2.04 -15.65
C VAL A 367 -13.91 3.13 -14.65
N ASP A 368 -15.06 3.77 -14.84
CA ASP A 368 -15.52 4.91 -14.02
C ASP A 368 -16.96 4.65 -13.58
N VAL A 369 -17.15 4.49 -12.27
CA VAL A 369 -18.36 3.93 -11.64
C VAL A 369 -18.71 4.70 -10.37
N THR A 370 -19.94 4.56 -9.90
CA THR A 370 -20.43 5.15 -8.64
C THR A 370 -20.51 4.09 -7.55
N GLU A 371 -20.27 4.46 -6.29
CA GLU A 371 -20.45 3.54 -5.16
C GLU A 371 -21.93 3.08 -5.07
N GLY A 372 -22.13 1.77 -5.18
CA GLY A 372 -23.44 1.13 -5.33
C GLY A 372 -23.68 0.47 -6.68
N ASP A 373 -22.96 0.86 -7.74
CA ASP A 373 -23.17 0.35 -9.11
C ASP A 373 -22.84 -1.14 -9.26
N THR A 374 -23.51 -1.78 -10.21
CA THR A 374 -23.16 -3.12 -10.74
C THR A 374 -22.26 -2.95 -11.95
N VAL A 375 -21.10 -3.61 -11.94
CA VAL A 375 -20.13 -3.56 -13.04
C VAL A 375 -20.21 -4.86 -13.84
N VAL A 376 -20.17 -4.73 -15.16
CA VAL A 376 -20.18 -5.85 -16.12
C VAL A 376 -19.08 -5.63 -17.15
N VAL A 377 -18.13 -6.56 -17.26
CA VAL A 377 -17.07 -6.46 -18.28
C VAL A 377 -16.95 -7.74 -19.10
N HIS A 378 -17.26 -7.62 -20.39
CA HIS A 378 -17.11 -8.66 -21.40
C HIS A 378 -15.67 -8.64 -21.95
N VAL A 379 -14.81 -9.51 -21.42
CA VAL A 379 -13.41 -9.64 -21.84
C VAL A 379 -13.32 -10.63 -22.99
N ILE A 380 -12.94 -10.17 -24.17
CA ILE A 380 -12.79 -10.97 -25.40
C ILE A 380 -11.29 -11.14 -25.65
N ASN A 381 -10.77 -12.36 -25.44
CA ASN A 381 -9.37 -12.69 -25.64
C ASN A 381 -9.07 -13.02 -27.11
N LYS A 382 -8.25 -12.19 -27.79
CA LYS A 382 -7.71 -12.45 -29.13
C LYS A 382 -6.21 -12.74 -29.14
N LEU A 383 -5.61 -12.97 -27.98
CA LEU A 383 -4.21 -13.38 -27.83
C LEU A 383 -4.05 -14.88 -28.14
N PRO A 384 -2.85 -15.35 -28.51
CA PRO A 384 -2.58 -16.77 -28.77
C PRO A 384 -2.51 -17.62 -27.49
N PHE A 385 -2.58 -17.00 -26.31
CA PHE A 385 -2.52 -17.62 -24.99
C PHE A 385 -3.69 -17.18 -24.10
N GLY A 386 -3.88 -17.86 -22.96
CA GLY A 386 -4.94 -17.52 -21.99
C GLY A 386 -4.63 -16.29 -21.13
N LEU A 387 -5.65 -15.58 -20.67
CA LEU A 387 -5.51 -14.45 -19.74
C LEU A 387 -6.66 -14.37 -18.73
N THR A 388 -6.46 -13.72 -17.58
CA THR A 388 -7.53 -13.29 -16.66
C THR A 388 -7.42 -11.78 -16.43
N ILE A 389 -8.49 -11.11 -15.98
CA ILE A 389 -8.46 -9.71 -15.54
C ILE A 389 -8.88 -9.64 -14.07
N HIS A 390 -8.00 -9.10 -13.22
CA HIS A 390 -8.27 -8.79 -11.83
C HIS A 390 -8.65 -7.33 -11.62
N TRP A 391 -9.54 -7.11 -10.66
CA TRP A 391 -10.12 -5.83 -10.29
C TRP A 391 -9.45 -5.36 -9.00
N HIS A 392 -8.21 -4.90 -9.11
CA HIS A 392 -7.30 -4.64 -7.99
C HIS A 392 -7.93 -3.80 -6.89
N GLY A 393 -8.06 -4.41 -5.71
CA GLY A 393 -8.62 -3.79 -4.51
C GLY A 393 -10.14 -3.71 -4.47
N VAL A 394 -10.88 -4.10 -5.52
CA VAL A 394 -12.34 -4.25 -5.43
C VAL A 394 -12.65 -5.39 -4.46
N ARG A 395 -13.46 -5.14 -3.44
CA ARG A 395 -13.73 -6.13 -2.38
C ARG A 395 -14.46 -7.39 -2.85
N GLN A 396 -15.03 -7.42 -4.06
CA GLN A 396 -15.68 -8.60 -4.65
C GLN A 396 -16.65 -9.30 -3.67
N MET A 397 -17.49 -8.52 -2.96
CA MET A 397 -18.32 -9.01 -1.86
C MET A 397 -19.27 -10.12 -2.35
N ARG A 398 -18.96 -11.36 -1.98
CA ARG A 398 -19.62 -12.59 -2.46
C ARG A 398 -19.56 -12.83 -3.98
N SER A 399 -18.73 -12.09 -4.70
CA SER A 399 -18.46 -12.24 -6.14
C SER A 399 -17.05 -12.76 -6.43
N CYS A 400 -16.47 -13.54 -5.52
CA CYS A 400 -15.14 -14.19 -5.63
C CYS A 400 -14.89 -14.91 -6.97
N TRP A 401 -15.94 -15.42 -7.63
CA TRP A 401 -15.87 -16.01 -8.98
C TRP A 401 -15.40 -15.04 -10.08
N ALA A 402 -15.59 -13.73 -9.87
CA ALA A 402 -15.20 -12.66 -10.77
C ALA A 402 -13.98 -11.87 -10.27
N ASP A 403 -13.23 -12.40 -9.29
CA ASP A 403 -12.03 -11.75 -8.73
C ASP A 403 -10.91 -11.56 -9.76
N GLY A 404 -10.56 -12.61 -10.50
CA GLY A 404 -9.58 -12.58 -11.59
C GLY A 404 -8.22 -13.24 -11.30
N ALA A 405 -7.92 -13.65 -10.06
CA ALA A 405 -6.66 -14.31 -9.73
C ALA A 405 -6.47 -15.65 -10.49
N GLY A 406 -5.52 -15.69 -11.42
CA GLY A 406 -5.31 -16.80 -12.35
C GLY A 406 -4.94 -18.11 -11.67
N PHE A 407 -5.70 -19.17 -11.96
CA PHE A 407 -5.64 -20.48 -11.29
C PHE A 407 -5.91 -20.47 -9.78
N VAL A 408 -6.22 -19.33 -9.16
CA VAL A 408 -6.70 -19.25 -7.77
C VAL A 408 -8.22 -19.23 -7.77
N THR A 409 -8.84 -18.18 -8.32
CA THR A 409 -10.31 -18.04 -8.35
C THR A 409 -10.93 -18.57 -9.65
N GLU A 410 -10.25 -18.43 -10.78
CA GLU A 410 -10.72 -18.90 -12.09
C GLU A 410 -9.62 -19.55 -12.93
N CYS A 411 -9.99 -20.15 -14.06
CA CYS A 411 -9.05 -20.58 -15.10
C CYS A 411 -8.93 -19.50 -16.19
N PRO A 412 -7.75 -19.31 -16.82
CA PRO A 412 -7.57 -18.29 -17.85
C PRO A 412 -8.56 -18.40 -19.01
N ILE A 413 -9.06 -17.25 -19.47
CA ILE A 413 -9.94 -17.11 -20.64
C ILE A 413 -9.18 -17.64 -21.86
N PRO A 414 -9.65 -18.72 -22.54
CA PRO A 414 -8.89 -19.31 -23.64
C PRO A 414 -8.69 -18.36 -24.85
N PRO A 415 -7.68 -18.61 -25.70
CA PRO A 415 -7.53 -17.95 -26.99
C PRO A 415 -8.83 -17.97 -27.81
N GLY A 416 -9.19 -16.84 -28.40
CA GLY A 416 -10.41 -16.69 -29.21
C GLY A 416 -11.73 -16.80 -28.43
N SER A 417 -11.69 -16.85 -27.10
CA SER A 417 -12.86 -16.95 -26.23
C SER A 417 -13.13 -15.65 -25.46
N GLU A 418 -14.37 -15.51 -25.00
CA GLU A 418 -14.81 -14.42 -24.12
C GLU A 418 -15.10 -14.90 -22.68
N HIS A 419 -15.13 -13.99 -21.72
CA HIS A 419 -15.66 -14.20 -20.36
C HIS A 419 -16.38 -12.92 -19.90
N THR A 420 -17.31 -13.02 -18.96
CA THR A 420 -18.02 -11.86 -18.40
C THR A 420 -17.78 -11.77 -16.90
N TYR A 421 -17.09 -10.73 -16.46
CA TYR A 421 -16.98 -10.40 -15.05
C TYR A 421 -18.21 -9.61 -14.61
N ARG A 422 -18.79 -9.94 -13.45
CA ARG A 422 -19.98 -9.29 -12.90
C ARG A 422 -19.88 -9.18 -11.38
N PHE A 423 -19.94 -7.96 -10.84
CA PHE A 423 -19.83 -7.69 -9.40
C PHE A 423 -20.41 -6.32 -9.02
N ASN A 424 -20.64 -6.09 -7.73
CA ASN A 424 -21.23 -4.85 -7.21
C ASN A 424 -20.22 -4.05 -6.39
N ILE A 425 -20.16 -2.74 -6.59
CA ILE A 425 -19.29 -1.84 -5.83
C ILE A 425 -19.96 -1.47 -4.51
N THR A 426 -19.30 -1.79 -3.40
CA THR A 426 -19.90 -1.73 -2.06
C THR A 426 -18.93 -1.10 -1.05
N GLY A 427 -19.26 0.09 -0.55
CA GLY A 427 -18.56 0.74 0.56
C GLY A 427 -17.20 1.38 0.24
N GLN A 428 -16.68 1.26 -0.98
CA GLN A 428 -15.40 1.84 -1.42
C GLN A 428 -15.64 3.15 -2.20
N VAL A 429 -14.77 4.15 -2.06
CA VAL A 429 -14.82 5.43 -2.81
C VAL A 429 -13.41 6.01 -2.97
N GLY A 430 -12.98 6.29 -4.20
CA GLY A 430 -11.63 6.77 -4.51
C GLY A 430 -11.05 6.06 -5.74
N THR A 431 -9.73 6.00 -5.81
CA THR A 431 -9.01 5.29 -6.88
C THR A 431 -8.68 3.84 -6.52
N LEU A 432 -9.00 2.94 -7.45
CA LEU A 432 -8.56 1.55 -7.58
C LEU A 432 -8.00 1.35 -9.00
N TRP A 433 -7.68 0.11 -9.39
CA TRP A 433 -7.25 -0.20 -10.76
C TRP A 433 -7.62 -1.61 -11.20
N TRP A 434 -7.34 -1.97 -12.44
CA TRP A 434 -7.55 -3.32 -12.98
C TRP A 434 -6.32 -3.76 -13.79
N HIS A 435 -6.03 -5.06 -13.83
CA HIS A 435 -4.88 -5.60 -14.58
C HIS A 435 -5.00 -7.08 -14.94
N ALA A 436 -4.16 -7.57 -15.85
CA ALA A 436 -4.04 -9.01 -16.08
C ALA A 436 -3.44 -9.74 -14.86
N HIS A 437 -4.02 -10.86 -14.42
CA HIS A 437 -3.53 -11.61 -13.25
C HIS A 437 -3.10 -13.05 -13.62
N VAL A 438 -2.40 -13.13 -14.75
CA VAL A 438 -1.49 -14.22 -15.13
C VAL A 438 -0.30 -13.63 -15.86
N THR A 439 0.92 -14.11 -15.55
CA THR A 439 2.20 -13.71 -16.16
C THR A 439 2.52 -12.21 -16.08
N CYS A 440 3.68 -11.81 -16.59
CA CYS A 440 4.11 -10.41 -16.68
C CYS A 440 3.22 -9.49 -17.57
N LEU A 441 2.14 -10.01 -18.16
CA LEU A 441 1.20 -9.30 -19.04
C LEU A 441 0.69 -7.96 -18.49
N ARG A 442 0.55 -7.81 -17.16
CA ARG A 442 0.06 -6.56 -16.55
C ARG A 442 0.92 -5.34 -16.81
N ALA A 443 2.18 -5.49 -17.23
CA ALA A 443 3.00 -4.36 -17.65
C ALA A 443 2.34 -3.55 -18.77
N THR A 444 1.51 -4.18 -19.61
CA THR A 444 0.76 -3.51 -20.70
C THR A 444 -0.75 -3.69 -20.62
N ILE A 445 -1.25 -4.78 -20.02
CA ILE A 445 -2.66 -4.99 -19.71
C ILE A 445 -2.98 -4.49 -18.29
N ASN A 446 -3.13 -3.18 -18.14
CA ASN A 446 -3.59 -2.51 -16.91
C ASN A 446 -4.39 -1.22 -17.24
N GLY A 447 -5.21 -0.74 -16.31
CA GLY A 447 -5.91 0.54 -16.42
C GLY A 447 -6.56 0.98 -15.09
N ALA A 448 -6.98 2.24 -15.01
CA ALA A 448 -7.56 2.80 -13.79
C ALA A 448 -9.01 2.33 -13.54
N PHE A 449 -9.41 2.30 -12.27
CA PHE A 449 -10.77 1.96 -11.82
C PHE A 449 -11.21 3.01 -10.79
N ILE A 450 -12.06 3.96 -11.19
CA ILE A 450 -12.45 5.11 -10.37
C ILE A 450 -13.83 4.85 -9.77
N VAL A 451 -13.94 4.92 -8.43
CA VAL A 451 -15.21 4.86 -7.73
C VAL A 451 -15.59 6.24 -7.20
N ARG A 452 -16.65 6.82 -7.76
CA ARG A 452 -17.21 8.13 -7.40
C ARG A 452 -18.13 8.04 -6.16
N PRO A 453 -18.23 9.10 -5.34
CA PRO A 453 -19.14 9.13 -4.20
C PRO A 453 -20.60 9.08 -4.67
N ARG A 454 -21.45 8.28 -4.00
CA ARG A 454 -22.86 8.08 -4.37
C ARG A 454 -23.70 9.37 -4.37
N ASP A 455 -23.37 10.33 -3.53
CA ASP A 455 -24.04 11.64 -3.47
C ASP A 455 -23.30 12.75 -4.26
N GLY A 456 -22.25 12.37 -4.99
CA GLY A 456 -21.39 13.28 -5.76
C GLY A 456 -20.42 14.13 -4.94
N LYS A 457 -20.33 13.97 -3.60
CA LYS A 457 -19.52 14.83 -2.73
C LYS A 457 -18.27 14.13 -2.21
N TYR A 458 -17.14 14.81 -2.32
CA TYR A 458 -15.90 14.44 -1.65
C TYR A 458 -15.82 15.08 -0.25
N PRO A 459 -15.07 14.51 0.71
CA PRO A 459 -14.80 15.14 2.02
C PRO A 459 -13.80 16.32 1.92
N PHE A 460 -13.51 16.79 0.71
CA PHE A 460 -12.63 17.89 0.37
C PHE A 460 -13.24 18.70 -0.78
N PRO A 461 -12.84 19.97 -1.00
CA PRO A 461 -13.39 20.80 -2.08
C PRO A 461 -13.26 20.13 -3.45
N THR A 462 -14.34 20.14 -4.24
CA THR A 462 -14.39 19.48 -5.55
C THR A 462 -13.26 20.00 -6.47
N PRO A 463 -12.40 19.11 -7.00
CA PRO A 463 -11.32 19.52 -7.90
C PRO A 463 -11.90 20.00 -9.25
N ALA A 464 -11.17 20.87 -9.95
CA ALA A 464 -11.53 21.33 -11.28
C ALA A 464 -11.44 20.21 -12.34
N LYS A 465 -10.61 19.19 -12.08
CA LYS A 465 -10.49 17.94 -12.85
C LYS A 465 -9.83 16.86 -11.99
N ASP A 466 -10.26 15.61 -12.13
CA ASP A 466 -9.54 14.44 -11.66
C ASP A 466 -8.80 13.72 -12.81
N VAL A 467 -7.60 13.20 -12.54
CA VAL A 467 -6.64 12.75 -13.56
C VAL A 467 -5.88 11.51 -13.09
N PRO A 468 -6.03 10.34 -13.76
CA PRO A 468 -5.14 9.20 -13.60
C PRO A 468 -3.68 9.55 -13.92
N ILE A 469 -2.79 9.19 -13.00
CA ILE A 469 -1.33 9.21 -13.16
C ILE A 469 -0.85 7.77 -12.94
N ILE A 470 -0.98 6.97 -13.99
CA ILE A 470 -0.61 5.54 -14.01
C ILE A 470 0.90 5.46 -14.22
N ILE A 471 1.63 5.06 -13.18
CA ILE A 471 3.07 4.78 -13.24
C ILE A 471 3.24 3.29 -13.54
N GLY A 472 3.97 2.97 -14.60
CA GLY A 472 4.25 1.58 -15.02
C GLY A 472 5.64 1.45 -15.63
N GLU A 473 6.00 0.27 -16.15
CA GLU A 473 7.34 -0.02 -16.67
C GLU A 473 7.29 -0.46 -18.15
N TRP A 474 8.23 0.04 -18.95
CA TRP A 474 8.40 -0.38 -20.35
C TRP A 474 9.50 -1.44 -20.45
N TRP A 475 9.17 -2.56 -21.10
CA TRP A 475 10.05 -3.73 -21.25
C TRP A 475 10.37 -3.95 -22.74
N GLU A 476 11.64 -4.17 -23.08
CA GLU A 476 12.05 -4.56 -24.44
C GLU A 476 11.85 -6.04 -24.75
N LEU A 477 11.88 -6.87 -23.70
CA LEU A 477 11.63 -8.30 -23.80
C LEU A 477 10.11 -8.56 -23.89
N ASP A 478 9.73 -9.50 -24.75
CA ASP A 478 8.35 -10.00 -24.83
C ASP A 478 7.89 -10.52 -23.46
N LEU A 479 6.70 -10.12 -23.02
CA LEU A 479 6.22 -10.37 -21.65
C LEU A 479 5.99 -11.86 -21.34
N ILE A 480 5.78 -12.71 -22.36
CA ILE A 480 5.66 -14.16 -22.17
C ILE A 480 7.04 -14.81 -22.06
N GLU A 481 8.03 -14.36 -22.83
CA GLU A 481 9.43 -14.79 -22.66
C GLU A 481 10.01 -14.30 -21.32
N LEU A 482 9.62 -13.11 -20.85
CA LEU A 482 9.98 -12.60 -19.53
C LEU A 482 9.45 -13.48 -18.40
N ASP A 483 8.14 -13.78 -18.41
CA ASP A 483 7.51 -14.70 -17.44
C ASP A 483 8.16 -16.08 -17.46
N ARG A 484 8.37 -16.64 -18.66
CA ARG A 484 9.03 -17.94 -18.84
C ARG A 484 10.44 -17.97 -18.24
N ARG A 485 11.22 -16.89 -18.37
CA ARG A 485 12.55 -16.76 -17.74
C ARG A 485 12.47 -16.64 -16.21
N MET A 486 11.51 -15.87 -15.70
CA MET A 486 11.25 -15.78 -14.26
C MET A 486 10.85 -17.15 -13.67
N MET A 487 10.04 -17.96 -14.38
CA MET A 487 9.73 -19.33 -13.97
C MET A 487 10.95 -20.27 -13.99
N ASP A 488 11.88 -20.10 -14.95
CA ASP A 488 13.17 -20.81 -14.99
C ASP A 488 14.18 -20.33 -13.91
N GLY A 489 13.85 -19.27 -13.17
CA GLY A 489 14.69 -18.70 -12.12
C GLY A 489 15.78 -17.75 -12.62
N ASN A 490 15.51 -17.01 -13.70
CA ASN A 490 16.29 -15.84 -14.13
C ASN A 490 15.48 -14.57 -13.82
N PHE A 491 16.10 -13.65 -13.06
CA PHE A 491 15.52 -12.37 -12.66
C PHE A 491 16.45 -11.19 -12.99
N ASP A 492 17.45 -11.41 -13.86
CA ASP A 492 18.44 -10.39 -14.26
C ASP A 492 17.91 -9.51 -15.42
N ASP A 493 16.81 -9.90 -16.07
CA ASP A 493 16.11 -9.09 -17.06
C ASP A 493 15.37 -7.93 -16.35
N ASN A 494 15.61 -6.70 -16.82
CA ASN A 494 15.13 -5.45 -16.21
C ASN A 494 14.28 -4.64 -17.21
N PRO A 495 13.39 -3.73 -16.75
CA PRO A 495 12.72 -2.79 -17.63
C PRO A 495 13.71 -1.77 -18.22
N LEU A 496 13.38 -1.21 -19.37
CA LEU A 496 14.18 -0.18 -20.05
C LEU A 496 14.00 1.20 -19.40
N SER A 497 12.78 1.48 -18.95
CA SER A 497 12.37 2.78 -18.41
C SER A 497 11.09 2.62 -17.60
N ALA A 498 10.84 3.56 -16.69
CA ALA A 498 9.50 3.78 -16.18
C ALA A 498 8.64 4.50 -17.25
N THR A 499 7.34 4.61 -16.98
CA THR A 499 6.38 5.35 -17.79
C THR A 499 5.40 6.12 -16.89
N ILE A 500 4.87 7.24 -17.37
CA ILE A 500 3.71 7.93 -16.82
C ILE A 500 2.62 7.94 -17.90
N ASN A 501 1.48 7.32 -17.61
CA ASN A 501 0.39 7.09 -18.56
C ASN A 501 0.88 6.50 -19.90
N GLY A 502 1.75 5.47 -19.83
CA GLY A 502 2.30 4.77 -21.00
C GLY A 502 3.30 5.57 -21.82
N LYS A 503 3.78 6.72 -21.32
CA LYS A 503 4.77 7.58 -21.95
C LYS A 503 6.09 7.57 -21.17
N LEU A 504 7.23 7.44 -21.85
CA LEU A 504 8.54 7.48 -21.18
C LEU A 504 8.87 8.88 -20.66
N GLY A 505 8.44 9.94 -21.33
CA GLY A 505 8.86 11.31 -21.06
C GLY A 505 9.96 11.77 -22.01
N ASP A 506 10.47 13.00 -21.84
CA ASP A 506 11.43 13.67 -22.75
C ASP A 506 12.86 13.08 -22.78
N LEU A 507 12.99 11.78 -22.48
CA LEU A 507 14.18 10.99 -22.72
C LEU A 507 14.47 10.93 -24.22
N SER A 508 15.74 10.98 -24.60
CA SER A 508 16.16 11.01 -26.01
C SER A 508 17.13 9.87 -26.34
N ASN A 509 16.75 9.02 -27.30
CA ASN A 509 17.67 8.16 -28.03
C ASN A 509 17.30 8.23 -29.53
N CYS A 510 18.20 7.74 -30.40
CA CYS A 510 18.13 7.86 -31.87
C CYS A 510 18.14 9.31 -32.38
N SER A 511 19.27 9.77 -32.90
CA SER A 511 19.33 10.92 -33.84
C SER A 511 18.65 12.23 -33.38
N ARG A 512 18.44 12.41 -32.07
CA ARG A 512 17.69 13.52 -31.43
C ARG A 512 16.16 13.51 -31.62
N MET A 513 15.54 12.35 -31.84
CA MET A 513 14.13 12.19 -31.47
C MET A 513 14.00 12.31 -29.94
N VAL A 514 12.94 12.96 -29.48
CA VAL A 514 12.57 13.09 -28.07
C VAL A 514 11.29 12.28 -27.87
N GLU A 515 11.27 11.41 -26.88
CA GLU A 515 10.09 10.60 -26.56
C GLU A 515 8.94 11.49 -26.07
N GLU A 516 7.71 11.07 -26.36
CA GLU A 516 6.53 11.82 -25.96
C GLU A 516 6.38 11.82 -24.43
N SER A 517 6.00 12.97 -23.87
CA SER A 517 5.71 13.14 -22.45
C SER A 517 4.20 13.20 -22.22
N PHE A 518 3.71 12.63 -21.13
CA PHE A 518 2.35 12.90 -20.67
C PHE A 518 2.23 14.38 -20.28
N VAL A 519 1.17 15.07 -20.74
CA VAL A 519 0.94 16.50 -20.48
C VAL A 519 -0.35 16.72 -19.68
N LEU A 520 -0.23 17.43 -18.56
CA LEU A 520 -1.31 17.91 -17.73
C LEU A 520 -1.46 19.43 -17.89
N ASP A 521 -2.51 19.85 -18.62
CA ASP A 521 -2.90 21.26 -18.72
C ASP A 521 -3.63 21.73 -17.45
N VAL A 522 -3.19 22.86 -16.87
CA VAL A 522 -3.73 23.44 -15.63
C VAL A 522 -4.03 24.94 -15.78
N LYS A 523 -4.96 25.46 -14.98
CA LYS A 523 -5.21 26.90 -14.81
C LYS A 523 -4.71 27.36 -13.45
N LYS A 524 -4.14 28.56 -13.37
CA LYS A 524 -3.63 29.09 -12.10
C LYS A 524 -4.74 29.24 -11.07
N GLY A 525 -4.53 28.71 -9.86
CA GLY A 525 -5.46 28.76 -8.73
C GLY A 525 -6.49 27.63 -8.69
N GLU A 526 -6.58 26.78 -9.73
CA GLU A 526 -7.44 25.60 -9.69
C GLU A 526 -6.75 24.41 -8.98
N SER A 527 -7.56 23.54 -8.38
CA SER A 527 -7.10 22.31 -7.70
C SER A 527 -7.39 21.09 -8.56
N TYR A 528 -6.41 20.19 -8.68
CA TYR A 528 -6.47 18.98 -9.50
C TYR A 528 -6.32 17.75 -8.60
N LEU A 529 -7.18 16.75 -8.78
CA LEU A 529 -7.07 15.47 -8.07
C LEU A 529 -6.24 14.52 -8.94
N LEU A 530 -4.98 14.33 -8.57
CA LEU A 530 -4.10 13.36 -9.21
C LEU A 530 -4.32 11.99 -8.56
N ARG A 531 -4.77 11.05 -9.37
CA ARG A 531 -5.05 9.66 -9.00
C ARG A 531 -3.82 8.83 -9.34
N VAL A 532 -2.84 8.80 -8.43
CA VAL A 532 -1.53 8.16 -8.68
C VAL A 532 -1.65 6.66 -8.45
N ILE A 533 -1.34 5.84 -9.44
CA ILE A 533 -1.47 4.38 -9.40
C ILE A 533 -0.13 3.78 -9.80
N ASN A 534 0.38 2.77 -9.08
CA ASN A 534 1.57 2.04 -9.50
C ASN A 534 1.20 0.63 -10.02
N THR A 535 1.36 0.44 -11.33
CA THR A 535 1.07 -0.80 -12.07
C THR A 535 2.33 -1.58 -12.47
N ALA A 536 3.52 -1.05 -12.11
CA ALA A 536 4.84 -1.60 -12.41
C ALA A 536 5.05 -3.03 -11.90
N LEU A 537 5.89 -3.81 -12.59
CA LEU A 537 6.23 -5.17 -12.19
C LEU A 537 7.26 -5.19 -11.07
N PHE A 538 8.20 -4.24 -11.08
CA PHE A 538 9.45 -4.36 -10.34
C PHE A 538 9.61 -3.35 -9.19
N SER A 539 9.18 -2.10 -9.38
CA SER A 539 9.67 -0.97 -8.56
C SER A 539 8.61 -0.22 -7.77
N GLU A 540 8.94 0.20 -6.54
CA GLU A 540 8.26 1.32 -5.87
C GLU A 540 8.75 2.65 -6.49
N TYR A 541 7.83 3.61 -6.67
CA TYR A 541 8.13 4.89 -7.30
C TYR A 541 7.98 6.08 -6.35
N TYR A 542 8.93 7.00 -6.45
CA TYR A 542 8.88 8.35 -5.93
C TYR A 542 8.34 9.30 -6.99
N PHE A 543 7.24 9.99 -6.70
CA PHE A 543 6.58 10.94 -7.60
C PHE A 543 6.63 12.37 -7.06
N ARG A 544 7.09 13.31 -7.89
CA ARG A 544 7.17 14.76 -7.58
C ARG A 544 6.77 15.61 -8.78
N VAL A 545 6.29 16.83 -8.53
CA VAL A 545 6.04 17.87 -9.54
C VAL A 545 6.85 19.12 -9.16
N ALA A 546 7.61 19.68 -10.10
CA ALA A 546 8.43 20.86 -9.83
C ALA A 546 7.58 22.05 -9.39
N GLY A 547 7.94 22.70 -8.27
CA GLY A 547 7.29 23.92 -7.80
C GLY A 547 5.86 23.75 -7.25
N HIS A 548 5.39 22.52 -7.03
CA HIS A 548 4.06 22.22 -6.49
C HIS A 548 4.17 21.37 -5.21
N THR A 549 3.11 21.37 -4.40
CA THR A 549 2.95 20.44 -3.27
C THR A 549 1.61 19.72 -3.35
N PHE A 550 1.49 18.63 -2.60
CA PHE A 550 0.34 17.75 -2.58
C PHE A 550 -0.34 17.75 -1.21
N THR A 551 -1.65 17.57 -1.21
CA THR A 551 -2.40 17.09 -0.03
C THR A 551 -2.96 15.71 -0.35
N VAL A 552 -2.42 14.67 0.28
CA VAL A 552 -2.96 13.30 0.20
C VAL A 552 -4.32 13.28 0.90
N VAL A 553 -5.35 12.73 0.24
CA VAL A 553 -6.75 12.75 0.70
C VAL A 553 -7.42 11.37 0.64
N GLY A 554 -6.84 10.41 -0.06
CA GLY A 554 -7.32 9.03 -0.10
C GLY A 554 -6.22 8.09 -0.59
N ALA A 555 -6.43 6.80 -0.39
CA ALA A 555 -5.58 5.75 -0.93
C ALA A 555 -6.36 4.41 -0.94
N ASP A 556 -6.10 3.54 -1.90
CA ASP A 556 -6.75 2.21 -2.05
C ASP A 556 -8.29 2.25 -1.91
N GLY A 557 -8.97 3.13 -2.65
CA GLY A 557 -10.44 3.26 -2.58
C GLY A 557 -11.00 3.69 -1.21
N ASN A 558 -10.17 4.22 -0.31
CA ASN A 558 -10.52 4.66 1.03
C ASN A 558 -10.01 6.10 1.31
N TYR A 559 -10.73 6.87 2.13
CA TYR A 559 -10.32 8.24 2.48
C TYR A 559 -9.30 8.28 3.63
N LEU A 560 -8.36 9.22 3.54
CA LEU A 560 -7.32 9.46 4.55
C LEU A 560 -7.51 10.83 5.22
N THR A 561 -7.00 10.96 6.45
CA THR A 561 -6.85 12.27 7.10
C THR A 561 -5.86 13.12 6.28
N PRO A 562 -6.21 14.35 5.85
CA PRO A 562 -5.41 15.13 4.89
C PRO A 562 -3.95 15.35 5.32
N PHE A 563 -3.01 14.81 4.54
CA PHE A 563 -1.56 14.88 4.80
C PHE A 563 -0.83 15.69 3.71
N LYS A 564 -0.04 16.70 4.11
CA LYS A 564 0.71 17.56 3.18
C LYS A 564 2.13 17.08 2.94
N THR A 565 2.55 17.07 1.68
CA THR A 565 3.87 16.57 1.24
C THR A 565 4.32 17.23 -0.07
N ASP A 566 5.63 17.25 -0.36
CA ASP A 566 6.18 17.61 -1.68
C ASP A 566 6.38 16.38 -2.59
N MET A 567 6.07 15.17 -2.09
CA MET A 567 6.32 13.90 -2.75
C MET A 567 5.31 12.82 -2.36
N VAL A 568 4.91 12.02 -3.35
CA VAL A 568 4.18 10.76 -3.15
C VAL A 568 5.18 9.60 -3.26
N THR A 569 5.06 8.60 -2.41
CA THR A 569 5.72 7.30 -2.60
C THR A 569 4.64 6.26 -2.82
N VAL A 570 4.79 5.38 -3.81
CA VAL A 570 3.74 4.44 -4.20
C VAL A 570 4.35 3.13 -4.67
N ALA A 571 4.07 2.05 -3.94
CA ALA A 571 4.51 0.70 -4.28
C ALA A 571 3.50 0.02 -5.25
N PRO A 572 3.91 -1.00 -6.03
CA PRO A 572 2.99 -1.73 -6.90
C PRO A 572 1.78 -2.27 -6.12
N GLY A 573 0.60 -2.20 -6.71
CA GLY A 573 -0.68 -2.47 -6.03
C GLY A 573 -1.33 -1.20 -5.48
N GLU A 574 -0.55 -0.25 -4.98
CA GLU A 574 -1.11 0.93 -4.29
C GLU A 574 -1.67 1.98 -5.27
N ALA A 575 -2.78 2.60 -4.86
CA ALA A 575 -3.31 3.81 -5.47
C ALA A 575 -3.40 4.93 -4.42
N ILE A 576 -2.90 6.13 -4.73
CA ILE A 576 -2.86 7.29 -3.83
C ILE A 576 -3.59 8.47 -4.51
N ASP A 577 -4.62 9.01 -3.84
CA ASP A 577 -5.39 10.18 -4.27
C ASP A 577 -4.82 11.45 -3.63
N VAL A 578 -4.29 12.37 -4.45
CA VAL A 578 -3.69 13.63 -3.98
C VAL A 578 -4.24 14.87 -4.68
N LEU A 579 -4.53 15.91 -3.90
CA LEU A 579 -4.85 17.24 -4.42
C LEU A 579 -3.57 18.03 -4.68
N MET A 580 -3.39 18.49 -5.91
CA MET A 580 -2.36 19.45 -6.32
C MET A 580 -3.03 20.78 -6.70
N VAL A 581 -2.68 21.86 -6.03
CA VAL A 581 -3.12 23.22 -6.40
C VAL A 581 -2.13 23.80 -7.41
N ALA A 582 -2.64 24.39 -8.49
CA ALA A 582 -1.82 25.06 -9.49
C ALA A 582 -1.54 26.53 -9.09
N ASP A 583 -0.83 26.76 -7.98
CA ASP A 583 -0.56 28.09 -7.42
C ASP A 583 0.73 28.77 -7.93
N ALA A 584 1.60 28.00 -8.59
CA ALA A 584 2.89 28.47 -9.13
C ALA A 584 2.74 29.58 -10.21
N PRO A 585 3.82 30.30 -10.55
CA PRO A 585 3.86 31.20 -11.71
C PRO A 585 3.48 30.47 -13.02
N PRO A 586 2.71 31.08 -13.94
CA PRO A 586 2.34 30.43 -15.20
C PRO A 586 3.55 30.12 -16.09
N ALA A 587 3.94 28.84 -16.12
CA ALA A 587 5.07 28.31 -16.87
C ALA A 587 4.82 26.82 -17.22
N HIS A 588 5.84 26.14 -17.75
CA HIS A 588 5.91 24.69 -17.78
C HIS A 588 6.67 24.15 -16.56
N TYR A 589 6.33 22.97 -16.06
CA TYR A 589 6.98 22.30 -14.93
C TYR A 589 7.06 20.79 -15.18
N HIS A 590 8.18 20.12 -14.85
CA HIS A 590 8.23 18.66 -14.96
C HIS A 590 7.51 17.97 -13.80
N MET A 591 6.81 16.88 -14.11
CA MET A 591 6.50 15.81 -13.16
C MET A 591 7.46 14.65 -13.40
N ILE A 592 7.92 13.99 -12.35
CA ILE A 592 8.89 12.88 -12.42
C ILE A 592 8.41 11.72 -11.58
N ALA A 593 8.48 10.51 -12.15
CA ALA A 593 8.54 9.25 -11.43
C ALA A 593 9.99 8.74 -11.42
N LEU A 594 10.48 8.29 -10.27
CA LEU A 594 11.81 7.68 -10.10
C LEU A 594 11.68 6.41 -9.26
N ALA A 595 12.19 5.28 -9.77
CA ALA A 595 12.21 4.03 -9.02
C ALA A 595 13.14 4.17 -7.79
N ASN A 596 12.74 3.57 -6.67
CA ASN A 596 13.66 3.30 -5.57
C ASN A 596 14.28 1.89 -5.72
N GLN A 597 15.35 1.63 -4.99
CA GLN A 597 15.96 0.31 -4.86
C GLN A 597 16.70 0.21 -3.53
N PRO A 598 17.03 -0.99 -3.02
CA PRO A 598 17.91 -1.11 -1.86
C PRO A 598 19.33 -0.56 -2.14
N PRO A 599 20.04 0.00 -1.15
CA PRO A 599 21.49 0.17 -1.19
C PRO A 599 22.21 -1.16 -0.98
N GLU A 600 23.47 -1.26 -1.45
CA GLU A 600 24.39 -2.37 -1.20
C GLU A 600 24.36 -2.92 0.25
N PRO A 601 24.57 -4.23 0.49
CA PRO A 601 25.09 -5.24 -0.44
C PRO A 601 24.02 -6.00 -1.26
N ASP A 602 22.78 -5.50 -1.30
CA ASP A 602 21.74 -6.01 -2.19
C ASP A 602 22.12 -5.83 -3.68
N PRO A 603 21.60 -6.67 -4.61
CA PRO A 603 21.79 -6.46 -6.04
C PRO A 603 21.35 -5.06 -6.46
N GLN A 604 22.13 -4.38 -7.30
CA GLN A 604 21.85 -3.02 -7.77
C GLN A 604 21.35 -3.06 -9.21
N ILE A 605 20.30 -2.27 -9.51
CA ILE A 605 19.59 -2.25 -10.79
C ILE A 605 19.73 -0.89 -11.50
N PRO A 606 19.48 -0.79 -12.82
CA PRO A 606 19.52 0.48 -13.54
C PRO A 606 18.51 1.52 -13.01
N VAL A 607 18.73 2.80 -13.31
CA VAL A 607 17.85 3.88 -12.86
C VAL A 607 16.61 3.98 -13.76
N PHE A 608 15.45 3.51 -13.29
CA PHE A 608 14.19 3.70 -14.02
C PHE A 608 13.54 5.03 -13.64
N THR A 609 13.35 5.91 -14.61
CA THR A 609 12.66 7.19 -14.41
C THR A 609 11.75 7.51 -15.59
N SER A 610 10.70 8.29 -15.33
CA SER A 610 9.80 8.80 -16.36
C SER A 610 9.42 10.24 -16.06
N ARG A 611 9.09 10.98 -17.12
CA ARG A 611 8.80 12.41 -17.03
C ARG A 611 7.49 12.76 -17.73
N GLY A 612 6.75 13.66 -17.12
CA GLY A 612 5.62 14.36 -17.73
C GLY A 612 5.79 15.87 -17.61
N LEU A 613 4.80 16.60 -18.09
CA LEU A 613 4.79 18.06 -18.11
C LEU A 613 3.47 18.59 -17.52
N VAL A 614 3.56 19.46 -16.53
CA VAL A 614 2.45 20.34 -16.11
C VAL A 614 2.59 21.65 -16.90
N ARG A 615 1.56 22.02 -17.65
CA ARG A 615 1.53 23.22 -18.50
C ARG A 615 0.45 24.18 -18.05
N TYR A 616 0.83 25.40 -17.67
CA TYR A 616 -0.12 26.44 -17.29
C TYR A 616 -0.77 27.08 -18.52
N ALA A 617 -2.09 27.26 -18.47
CA ALA A 617 -2.83 28.02 -19.47
C ALA A 617 -2.25 29.45 -19.60
N GLY A 618 -1.92 29.86 -20.82
CA GLY A 618 -1.28 31.15 -21.12
C GLY A 618 0.26 31.14 -21.05
N ALA A 619 0.90 30.04 -20.65
CA ALA A 619 2.35 29.88 -20.82
C ALA A 619 2.71 29.75 -22.31
N ALA A 620 3.87 30.28 -22.71
CA ALA A 620 4.38 30.14 -24.06
C ALA A 620 4.82 28.69 -24.32
N ALA A 621 4.52 28.14 -25.51
CA ALA A 621 4.79 26.74 -25.84
C ALA A 621 6.28 26.33 -25.78
N ASN A 622 7.20 27.30 -25.89
CA ASN A 622 8.65 27.12 -25.74
C ASN A 622 9.17 27.50 -24.33
N ASN A 623 8.29 27.71 -23.35
CA ASN A 623 8.60 28.24 -22.02
C ASN A 623 9.43 29.55 -22.05
N ASN A 624 9.17 30.42 -23.05
CA ASN A 624 9.95 31.63 -23.37
C ASN A 624 11.45 31.38 -23.65
N GLY A 625 11.84 30.14 -23.99
CA GLY A 625 13.23 29.73 -24.16
C GLY A 625 13.96 29.38 -22.86
N LEU A 626 13.28 29.41 -21.72
CA LEU A 626 13.84 29.01 -20.43
C LEU A 626 13.73 27.49 -20.23
N PRO A 627 14.72 26.83 -19.59
CA PRO A 627 14.60 25.44 -19.17
C PRO A 627 13.34 25.20 -18.33
N VAL A 628 12.69 24.05 -18.54
CA VAL A 628 11.56 23.62 -17.72
C VAL A 628 12.10 23.20 -16.33
N PRO A 629 11.57 23.70 -15.21
CA PRO A 629 12.04 23.32 -13.88
C PRO A 629 11.82 21.83 -13.59
N MET A 630 12.84 21.21 -13.01
CA MET A 630 12.83 19.82 -12.54
C MET A 630 12.64 19.79 -11.02
N PRO A 631 11.85 18.85 -10.46
CA PRO A 631 11.84 18.62 -9.02
C PRO A 631 13.16 17.99 -8.56
N ILE A 632 13.63 18.36 -7.37
CA ILE A 632 14.72 17.63 -6.71
C ILE A 632 14.15 16.29 -6.24
N MET A 633 14.66 15.19 -6.79
CA MET A 633 14.30 13.83 -6.39
C MET A 633 15.21 13.35 -5.24
N PRO A 634 14.73 12.47 -4.34
CA PRO A 634 15.61 11.79 -3.39
C PRO A 634 16.57 10.83 -4.12
N ASN A 635 17.66 10.45 -3.44
CA ASN A 635 18.53 9.36 -3.90
C ASN A 635 17.73 8.04 -3.95
N GLN A 636 17.78 7.32 -5.07
CA GLN A 636 17.04 6.07 -5.28
C GLN A 636 17.31 4.99 -4.21
N HIS A 637 18.52 4.96 -3.64
CA HIS A 637 18.94 4.00 -2.62
C HIS A 637 18.50 4.40 -1.19
N ASN A 638 17.91 5.59 -1.03
CA ASN A 638 17.35 6.03 0.25
C ASN A 638 15.88 5.59 0.32
N THR A 639 15.59 4.53 1.09
CA THR A 639 14.24 4.01 1.31
C THR A 639 13.51 4.69 2.49
N MET A 640 14.17 5.56 3.25
CA MET A 640 13.54 6.24 4.39
C MET A 640 12.39 7.20 4.02
N PRO A 641 12.40 7.91 2.87
CA PRO A 641 11.25 8.71 2.43
C PRO A 641 9.97 7.88 2.26
N SER A 642 10.07 6.65 1.72
CA SER A 642 8.96 5.69 1.68
C SER A 642 8.46 5.35 3.08
N TYR A 643 9.37 4.96 3.99
CA TYR A 643 8.99 4.60 5.36
C TYR A 643 8.24 5.73 6.07
N TYR A 644 8.71 6.98 5.96
CA TYR A 644 8.07 8.13 6.60
C TYR A 644 6.80 8.61 5.91
N PHE A 645 6.67 8.45 4.59
CA PHE A 645 5.42 8.72 3.88
C PHE A 645 4.31 7.79 4.39
N HIS A 646 4.50 6.47 4.27
CA HIS A 646 3.52 5.47 4.67
C HIS A 646 3.18 5.51 6.17
N ALA A 647 4.18 5.75 7.04
CA ALA A 647 3.99 5.83 8.49
C ALA A 647 3.22 7.07 8.96
N ASN A 648 3.16 8.13 8.16
CA ASN A 648 2.41 9.36 8.48
C ASN A 648 0.94 9.31 8.00
N LEU A 649 0.55 8.33 7.16
CA LEU A 649 -0.82 8.20 6.69
C LEU A 649 -1.74 7.62 7.78
N THR A 650 -2.93 8.21 7.94
CA THR A 650 -3.98 7.76 8.86
C THR A 650 -5.35 7.84 8.19
N GLY A 651 -6.27 6.95 8.56
CA GLY A 651 -7.61 6.88 7.96
C GLY A 651 -8.46 8.12 8.28
N LEU A 652 -9.41 8.46 7.41
CA LEU A 652 -10.41 9.49 7.72
C LEU A 652 -11.51 8.87 8.60
N ALA A 653 -11.42 9.12 9.91
CA ALA A 653 -12.24 8.44 10.92
C ALA A 653 -13.75 8.54 10.66
N HIS A 654 -14.35 7.42 10.22
CA HIS A 654 -15.79 7.27 10.02
C HIS A 654 -16.39 6.37 11.12
N PRO A 655 -17.30 6.85 11.99
CA PRO A 655 -17.75 6.15 13.22
C PRO A 655 -18.29 4.73 13.05
N GLU A 656 -18.73 4.38 11.83
CA GLU A 656 -19.29 3.07 11.49
C GLU A 656 -18.32 2.19 10.69
N ARG A 657 -17.35 2.77 9.96
CA ARG A 657 -16.45 2.01 9.05
C ARG A 657 -15.04 1.80 9.61
N HIS A 658 -14.57 2.66 10.51
CA HIS A 658 -13.20 2.61 11.06
C HIS A 658 -13.08 1.85 12.40
N ARG A 659 -14.04 0.98 12.72
CA ARG A 659 -14.01 0.20 13.97
C ARG A 659 -13.07 -1.00 13.86
N VAL A 660 -11.81 -0.79 14.25
CA VAL A 660 -10.82 -1.87 14.36
C VAL A 660 -11.33 -2.97 15.30
N PRO A 661 -11.28 -4.25 14.92
CA PRO A 661 -11.54 -5.35 15.84
C PRO A 661 -10.57 -5.31 17.02
N MET A 662 -11.08 -5.06 18.23
CA MET A 662 -10.27 -5.00 19.45
C MET A 662 -9.93 -6.40 19.97
N HIS A 663 -10.86 -7.35 19.84
CA HIS A 663 -10.57 -8.78 19.99
C HIS A 663 -9.84 -9.30 18.74
N VAL A 664 -9.11 -10.40 18.89
CA VAL A 664 -8.41 -11.09 17.80
C VAL A 664 -8.45 -12.58 18.06
N ASP A 665 -9.12 -13.32 17.19
CA ASP A 665 -9.30 -14.77 17.28
C ASP A 665 -8.07 -15.52 16.73
N GLU A 666 -7.51 -15.04 15.62
CA GLU A 666 -6.39 -15.66 14.89
C GLU A 666 -5.21 -14.69 14.76
N ARG A 667 -3.99 -15.16 15.07
CA ARG A 667 -2.75 -14.36 15.00
C ARG A 667 -1.67 -15.06 14.18
N LEU A 668 -1.34 -14.47 13.04
CA LEU A 668 -0.27 -14.93 12.17
C LEU A 668 0.97 -14.02 12.32
N PHE A 669 2.15 -14.63 12.32
CA PHE A 669 3.43 -13.93 12.15
C PHE A 669 4.06 -14.47 10.87
N VAL A 670 4.23 -13.63 9.85
CA VAL A 670 4.57 -14.02 8.48
C VAL A 670 5.89 -13.38 8.07
N THR A 671 6.95 -14.17 8.04
CA THR A 671 8.25 -13.73 7.51
C THR A 671 8.23 -13.73 5.98
N LEU A 672 8.64 -12.62 5.39
CA LEU A 672 8.74 -12.40 3.95
C LEU A 672 10.22 -12.39 3.57
N GLY A 673 10.62 -13.22 2.62
CA GLY A 673 12.03 -13.36 2.27
C GLY A 673 12.31 -14.43 1.22
N LEU A 674 13.56 -14.51 0.80
CA LEU A 674 14.01 -15.52 -0.14
C LEU A 674 14.46 -16.82 0.53
N GLY A 675 14.59 -17.84 -0.31
CA GLY A 675 15.36 -19.05 -0.08
C GLY A 675 15.79 -19.63 -1.43
N SER A 676 16.27 -20.87 -1.43
CA SER A 676 16.62 -21.59 -2.64
C SER A 676 16.12 -23.04 -2.65
N ILE A 677 15.72 -23.49 -3.84
CA ILE A 677 15.42 -24.89 -4.15
C ILE A 677 16.49 -25.43 -5.10
N CYS A 678 16.70 -26.74 -5.10
CA CYS A 678 17.58 -27.38 -6.07
C CYS A 678 16.92 -27.45 -7.46
N ARG A 679 17.71 -27.37 -8.53
CA ARG A 679 17.22 -27.52 -9.91
C ARG A 679 16.82 -28.97 -10.22
N GLY A 680 15.77 -29.13 -11.02
CA GLY A 680 15.22 -30.43 -11.41
C GLY A 680 14.52 -31.14 -10.25
N GLN A 681 14.63 -32.48 -10.20
CA GLN A 681 14.07 -33.32 -9.13
C GLN A 681 15.12 -33.67 -8.05
N ASN A 682 16.25 -32.96 -8.01
CA ASN A 682 17.32 -33.22 -7.05
C ASN A 682 16.89 -32.79 -5.64
N THR A 683 17.05 -33.66 -4.65
CA THR A 683 16.82 -33.33 -3.23
C THR A 683 18.01 -32.64 -2.56
N THR A 684 19.19 -32.65 -3.21
CA THR A 684 20.44 -32.07 -2.72
C THR A 684 21.18 -31.33 -3.83
N CYS A 685 21.75 -30.18 -3.50
CA CYS A 685 22.51 -29.31 -4.39
C CYS A 685 23.49 -28.46 -3.56
N LYS A 686 24.56 -27.95 -4.20
CA LYS A 686 25.39 -26.88 -3.63
C LYS A 686 24.55 -25.61 -3.46
N ARG A 687 24.80 -24.86 -2.38
CA ARG A 687 24.07 -23.66 -1.95
C ARG A 687 24.84 -22.37 -2.28
N ARG A 688 24.49 -21.23 -1.69
CA ARG A 688 25.12 -19.90 -1.88
C ARG A 688 25.08 -19.40 -3.33
N ARG A 689 23.87 -19.22 -3.87
CA ARG A 689 23.61 -18.80 -5.28
C ARG A 689 24.31 -19.66 -6.35
N SER A 690 24.51 -20.94 -6.06
CA SER A 690 25.05 -21.95 -6.99
C SER A 690 24.15 -22.14 -8.23
N PRO A 691 24.70 -22.42 -9.43
CA PRO A 691 23.91 -22.76 -10.61
C PRO A 691 23.07 -24.06 -10.44
N GLU A 692 23.34 -24.86 -9.41
CA GLU A 692 22.51 -26.01 -9.03
C GLU A 692 21.20 -25.61 -8.31
N THR A 693 21.00 -24.32 -8.02
CA THR A 693 19.82 -23.78 -7.34
C THR A 693 18.97 -22.87 -8.22
N ILE A 694 17.70 -22.70 -7.82
CA ILE A 694 16.81 -21.60 -8.20
C ILE A 694 16.54 -20.80 -6.92
N VAL A 695 16.72 -19.48 -6.99
CA VAL A 695 16.28 -18.57 -5.93
C VAL A 695 14.76 -18.45 -6.00
N VAL A 696 14.09 -18.56 -4.85
CA VAL A 696 12.64 -18.48 -4.72
C VAL A 696 12.27 -17.57 -3.56
N ALA A 697 11.05 -17.04 -3.58
CA ALA A 697 10.52 -16.18 -2.55
C ALA A 697 9.52 -16.98 -1.72
N THR A 698 9.39 -16.61 -0.45
CA THR A 698 8.73 -17.42 0.57
C THR A 698 7.89 -16.58 1.52
N MET A 699 6.85 -17.21 2.06
CA MET A 699 6.14 -16.76 3.24
C MET A 699 6.31 -17.85 4.32
N ASN A 700 6.86 -17.51 5.48
CA ASN A 700 7.16 -18.48 6.56
C ASN A 700 7.96 -19.72 6.11
N ASN A 701 8.96 -19.52 5.24
CA ASN A 701 9.79 -20.58 4.64
C ASN A 701 9.00 -21.63 3.83
N VAL A 702 7.88 -21.22 3.22
CA VAL A 702 7.20 -21.95 2.15
C VAL A 702 7.19 -21.07 0.92
N SER A 703 7.68 -21.58 -0.21
CA SER A 703 7.49 -20.94 -1.52
C SER A 703 6.21 -21.48 -2.14
N PHE A 704 5.32 -20.59 -2.61
CA PHE A 704 4.05 -20.99 -3.20
C PHE A 704 4.26 -21.76 -4.51
N ALA A 705 3.63 -22.93 -4.61
CA ALA A 705 3.52 -23.66 -5.86
C ALA A 705 2.22 -23.22 -6.57
N HIS A 706 2.37 -22.32 -7.55
CA HIS A 706 1.28 -21.88 -8.42
C HIS A 706 0.59 -23.06 -9.11
N PRO A 707 -0.75 -23.18 -9.06
CA PRO A 707 -1.47 -24.21 -9.80
C PRO A 707 -1.37 -23.93 -11.31
N LYS A 708 -1.36 -24.99 -12.13
CA LYS A 708 -1.09 -24.90 -13.58
C LYS A 708 -2.24 -25.37 -14.48
N THR A 709 -3.28 -25.98 -13.91
CA THR A 709 -4.29 -26.75 -14.67
C THR A 709 -5.72 -26.62 -14.14
N THR A 710 -5.93 -25.98 -12.98
CA THR A 710 -7.24 -25.87 -12.34
C THR A 710 -7.26 -24.65 -11.41
N ALA A 711 -8.43 -24.03 -11.27
CA ALA A 711 -8.69 -23.04 -10.24
C ALA A 711 -8.77 -23.72 -8.86
N LEU A 712 -8.22 -23.09 -7.83
CA LEU A 712 -8.32 -23.57 -6.45
C LEU A 712 -9.74 -23.40 -5.89
N LEU A 713 -10.41 -22.30 -6.21
CA LEU A 713 -11.79 -22.00 -5.81
C LEU A 713 -12.79 -23.03 -6.36
N GLU A 714 -12.66 -23.43 -7.63
CA GLU A 714 -13.47 -24.52 -8.22
C GLU A 714 -13.27 -25.83 -7.44
N ARG A 715 -12.03 -26.17 -7.09
CA ARG A 715 -11.69 -27.39 -6.34
C ARG A 715 -12.17 -27.35 -4.89
N TYR A 716 -12.20 -26.18 -4.27
CA TYR A 716 -12.81 -25.97 -2.96
C TYR A 716 -14.33 -26.18 -3.03
N TYR A 717 -15.01 -25.46 -3.92
CA TYR A 717 -16.47 -25.47 -4.04
C TYR A 717 -17.04 -26.85 -4.43
N ASP A 718 -16.38 -27.55 -5.35
CA ASP A 718 -16.77 -28.91 -5.75
C ASP A 718 -16.41 -30.00 -4.71
N GLY A 719 -15.70 -29.65 -3.62
CA GLY A 719 -15.16 -30.63 -2.66
C GLY A 719 -14.07 -31.54 -3.24
N THR A 720 -13.42 -31.14 -4.34
CA THR A 720 -12.39 -31.93 -5.06
C THR A 720 -10.96 -31.44 -4.84
N SER A 721 -10.70 -30.72 -3.75
CA SER A 721 -9.39 -30.15 -3.36
C SER A 721 -8.29 -31.16 -3.02
N LYS A 722 -8.64 -32.43 -2.75
CA LYS A 722 -7.70 -33.45 -2.29
C LYS A 722 -6.57 -33.70 -3.29
N GLY A 723 -5.35 -33.32 -2.91
CA GLY A 723 -4.15 -33.46 -3.73
C GLY A 723 -3.86 -32.26 -4.66
N VAL A 724 -4.72 -31.23 -4.65
CA VAL A 724 -4.48 -29.95 -5.33
C VAL A 724 -3.74 -28.98 -4.40
N TYR A 725 -4.13 -28.93 -3.13
CA TYR A 725 -3.52 -28.07 -2.11
C TYR A 725 -3.66 -28.66 -0.69
N THR A 726 -3.03 -28.01 0.29
CA THR A 726 -3.20 -28.32 1.73
C THR A 726 -3.53 -27.05 2.53
N GLU A 727 -4.34 -27.18 3.59
CA GLU A 727 -4.89 -26.05 4.37
C GLU A 727 -4.09 -25.74 5.66
N ASP A 728 -2.82 -26.14 5.66
CA ASP A 728 -1.87 -26.10 6.77
C ASP A 728 -0.78 -25.02 6.58
N PHE A 729 -1.11 -23.88 5.97
CA PHE A 729 -0.16 -22.77 5.84
C PHE A 729 0.38 -22.36 7.23
N PRO A 730 1.71 -22.32 7.42
CA PRO A 730 2.30 -22.12 8.73
C PRO A 730 2.02 -20.70 9.25
N VAL A 731 1.30 -20.59 10.37
CA VAL A 731 0.95 -19.31 11.02
C VAL A 731 2.14 -18.61 11.68
N ARG A 732 3.32 -19.25 11.74
CA ARG A 732 4.61 -18.73 12.24
C ARG A 732 5.76 -19.36 11.45
N PRO A 733 6.93 -18.70 11.31
CA PRO A 733 8.09 -19.28 10.65
C PRO A 733 8.59 -20.52 11.42
N PRO A 734 9.01 -21.60 10.73
CA PRO A 734 9.40 -22.86 11.37
C PRO A 734 10.69 -22.77 12.19
N ARG A 735 11.51 -21.73 11.95
CA ARG A 735 12.73 -21.44 12.72
C ARG A 735 12.83 -19.92 12.93
N PRO A 736 12.87 -19.43 14.18
CA PRO A 736 13.17 -18.02 14.45
C PRO A 736 14.66 -17.74 14.27
N PHE A 737 14.98 -16.56 13.76
CA PHE A 737 16.35 -16.02 13.66
C PHE A 737 16.31 -14.49 13.80
N ASN A 738 17.47 -13.82 13.75
CA ASN A 738 17.51 -12.37 13.60
C ASN A 738 17.12 -12.02 12.15
N TYR A 739 15.83 -11.83 11.91
CA TYR A 739 15.25 -11.67 10.57
C TYR A 739 15.89 -10.54 9.78
N THR A 740 16.36 -9.49 10.46
CA THR A 740 16.91 -8.28 9.85
C THR A 740 18.44 -8.19 10.01
N ASN A 741 19.16 -9.31 10.05
CA ASN A 741 20.63 -9.30 10.02
C ASN A 741 21.18 -9.09 8.60
N ARG A 742 21.91 -7.99 8.36
CA ARG A 742 22.48 -7.66 7.04
C ARG A 742 23.49 -8.68 6.52
N ASP A 743 24.13 -9.47 7.40
CA ASP A 743 25.04 -10.57 7.02
C ASP A 743 24.34 -11.72 6.27
N LEU A 744 23.01 -11.71 6.18
CA LEU A 744 22.22 -12.69 5.43
C LEU A 744 21.96 -12.29 3.96
N ILE A 745 22.31 -11.07 3.56
CA ILE A 745 22.13 -10.56 2.19
C ILE A 745 23.21 -11.13 1.24
N PRO A 746 24.53 -11.01 1.54
CA PRO A 746 25.56 -11.62 0.70
C PRO A 746 25.62 -13.15 0.93
N PRO A 747 25.97 -13.95 -0.10
CA PRO A 747 26.06 -15.40 0.05
C PRO A 747 27.15 -15.83 1.05
N GLY A 748 26.82 -16.70 2.01
CA GLY A 748 27.72 -17.00 3.12
C GLY A 748 27.21 -18.07 4.10
N PRO A 749 28.01 -18.43 5.13
CA PRO A 749 27.66 -19.53 6.04
C PRO A 749 26.39 -19.33 6.86
N LEU A 750 25.98 -18.07 7.09
CA LEU A 750 24.74 -17.73 7.80
C LEU A 750 23.51 -17.82 6.88
N GLU A 751 23.65 -17.39 5.62
CA GLU A 751 22.63 -17.49 4.58
C GLU A 751 22.44 -18.94 4.12
N GLU A 752 23.51 -19.69 3.84
CA GLU A 752 23.47 -21.12 3.50
C GLU A 752 22.72 -21.99 4.53
N ALA A 753 22.79 -21.61 5.81
CA ALA A 753 22.12 -22.31 6.90
C ALA A 753 20.63 -21.96 7.06
N LEU A 754 20.10 -21.07 6.20
CA LEU A 754 18.72 -20.56 6.23
C LEU A 754 18.04 -20.55 4.84
N GLU A 755 18.78 -20.44 3.73
CA GLU A 755 18.24 -20.48 2.37
C GLU A 755 17.43 -21.76 2.02
N PRO A 756 17.69 -22.97 2.57
CA PRO A 756 17.00 -24.17 2.10
C PRO A 756 15.49 -24.15 2.37
N THR A 757 14.71 -24.08 1.29
CA THR A 757 13.24 -24.02 1.31
C THR A 757 12.63 -25.08 0.38
N PHE A 758 11.30 -25.09 0.25
CA PHE A 758 10.54 -25.99 -0.62
C PHE A 758 9.33 -25.29 -1.24
N LYS A 759 8.89 -25.77 -2.42
CA LYS A 759 7.64 -25.32 -3.06
C LYS A 759 6.45 -26.17 -2.62
N ALA A 760 5.34 -25.53 -2.22
CA ALA A 760 4.07 -26.19 -1.91
C ALA A 760 2.86 -25.24 -2.05
N THR A 761 1.70 -25.76 -2.43
CA THR A 761 0.44 -25.01 -2.48
C THR A 761 -0.24 -25.08 -1.10
N LYS A 762 0.19 -24.21 -0.18
CA LYS A 762 -0.36 -24.13 1.18
C LYS A 762 -1.26 -22.92 1.36
N LEU A 763 -2.46 -23.16 1.88
CA LEU A 763 -3.51 -22.18 2.14
C LEU A 763 -3.83 -22.13 3.64
N LYS A 764 -4.47 -21.06 4.12
CA LYS A 764 -5.01 -20.95 5.49
C LYS A 764 -6.54 -20.88 5.42
N ARG A 765 -7.21 -21.77 6.14
CA ARG A 765 -8.66 -21.71 6.36
C ARG A 765 -9.00 -20.82 7.57
N PHE A 766 -10.05 -20.02 7.43
CA PHE A 766 -10.69 -19.22 8.47
C PHE A 766 -12.20 -19.46 8.45
N LYS A 767 -12.84 -19.31 9.62
CA LYS A 767 -14.30 -19.29 9.71
C LYS A 767 -14.84 -17.94 9.22
N TYR A 768 -16.12 -17.88 8.87
CA TYR A 768 -16.79 -16.60 8.68
C TYR A 768 -16.72 -15.73 9.95
N ASN A 769 -16.57 -14.41 9.80
CA ASN A 769 -16.53 -13.42 10.88
C ASN A 769 -15.45 -13.69 11.95
N THR A 770 -14.28 -14.17 11.54
CA THR A 770 -13.07 -14.29 12.39
C THR A 770 -12.30 -12.98 12.35
N SER A 771 -11.88 -12.44 13.50
CA SER A 771 -10.89 -11.35 13.53
C SER A 771 -9.48 -11.90 13.41
N VAL A 772 -8.77 -11.46 12.36
CA VAL A 772 -7.41 -11.91 12.03
C VAL A 772 -6.44 -10.76 12.21
N GLU A 773 -5.34 -11.00 12.93
CA GLU A 773 -4.17 -10.12 12.96
C GLU A 773 -2.99 -10.79 12.25
N ILE A 774 -2.33 -10.07 11.35
CA ILE A 774 -1.12 -10.52 10.67
C ILE A 774 0.00 -9.53 10.96
N ILE A 775 1.12 -10.05 11.49
CA ILE A 775 2.39 -9.33 11.53
C ILE A 775 3.22 -9.80 10.34
N PHE A 776 3.36 -8.95 9.32
CA PHE A 776 4.33 -9.16 8.26
C PHE A 776 5.72 -8.71 8.74
N GLN A 777 6.74 -9.54 8.52
CA GLN A 777 8.13 -9.28 8.88
C GLN A 777 9.00 -9.45 7.63
N SER A 778 9.45 -8.36 7.03
CA SER A 778 10.51 -8.40 6.02
C SER A 778 11.78 -8.99 6.66
N THR A 779 12.45 -9.85 5.90
CA THR A 779 13.73 -10.46 6.27
C THR A 779 14.84 -9.96 5.33
N THR A 780 16.07 -10.01 5.80
CA THR A 780 17.29 -9.67 5.03
C THR A 780 17.95 -10.92 4.42
N LEU A 781 17.20 -12.00 4.20
CA LEU A 781 17.74 -13.27 3.70
C LEU A 781 17.86 -13.23 2.16
N MET A 782 19.10 -13.31 1.67
CA MET A 782 19.57 -13.19 0.28
C MET A 782 19.31 -11.83 -0.41
N GLN A 783 18.30 -11.08 0.03
CA GLN A 783 17.97 -9.70 -0.34
C GLN A 783 17.29 -9.02 0.86
N SER A 784 17.00 -7.72 0.78
CA SER A 784 16.33 -6.97 1.84
C SER A 784 15.29 -5.96 1.34
N ASP A 785 14.60 -6.28 0.24
CA ASP A 785 13.52 -5.46 -0.30
C ASP A 785 12.42 -5.12 0.73
N SER A 786 11.70 -4.03 0.48
CA SER A 786 10.33 -3.88 0.95
C SER A 786 9.41 -4.91 0.27
N ASN A 787 8.21 -5.13 0.81
CA ASN A 787 7.25 -6.06 0.23
C ASN A 787 5.86 -5.42 0.19
N PRO A 788 5.33 -4.99 -0.97
CA PRO A 788 3.94 -4.56 -1.09
C PRO A 788 3.03 -5.77 -0.99
N MET A 789 2.53 -6.06 0.21
CA MET A 789 1.64 -7.21 0.45
C MET A 789 0.20 -6.82 0.13
N HIS A 790 -0.37 -7.45 -0.91
CA HIS A 790 -1.75 -7.26 -1.34
C HIS A 790 -2.63 -8.44 -0.92
N LEU A 791 -3.83 -8.14 -0.40
CA LEU A 791 -4.87 -9.12 -0.08
C LEU A 791 -6.12 -8.87 -0.96
N HIS A 792 -6.49 -9.85 -1.78
CA HIS A 792 -7.71 -9.80 -2.58
C HIS A 792 -8.97 -9.81 -1.69
N GLY A 793 -10.05 -9.16 -2.13
CA GLY A 793 -11.37 -9.22 -1.47
C GLY A 793 -11.52 -8.46 -0.14
N TYR A 794 -10.44 -7.86 0.38
CA TYR A 794 -10.40 -7.20 1.69
C TYR A 794 -9.59 -5.91 1.66
N ASP A 795 -10.11 -4.87 2.32
CA ASP A 795 -9.28 -3.82 2.89
C ASP A 795 -8.87 -4.24 4.33
N VAL A 796 -7.62 -3.99 4.70
CA VAL A 796 -7.05 -4.28 6.03
C VAL A 796 -6.72 -2.98 6.78
N PHE A 797 -6.94 -2.97 8.09
CA PHE A 797 -6.50 -1.89 8.97
C PHE A 797 -5.00 -2.02 9.21
N LEU A 798 -4.18 -1.11 8.66
CA LEU A 798 -2.75 -1.02 8.99
C LEU A 798 -2.58 -0.27 10.31
N LEU A 799 -2.30 -1.03 11.37
CA LEU A 799 -2.27 -0.53 12.75
C LEU A 799 -0.93 0.13 13.10
N ALA A 800 0.18 -0.45 12.65
CA ALA A 800 1.51 0.08 12.86
C ALA A 800 2.52 -0.53 11.88
N GLN A 801 3.62 0.19 11.66
CA GLN A 801 4.81 -0.31 10.99
C GLN A 801 6.07 0.07 11.78
N GLY A 802 7.20 -0.57 11.47
CA GLY A 802 8.47 -0.26 12.10
C GLY A 802 9.65 -0.97 11.43
N LEU A 803 10.86 -0.59 11.84
CA LEU A 803 12.11 -1.17 11.35
C LEU A 803 12.65 -2.24 12.32
N GLY A 804 13.48 -3.15 11.81
CA GLY A 804 14.07 -4.27 12.54
C GLY A 804 13.08 -5.41 12.80
N ASN A 805 13.42 -6.28 13.75
CA ASN A 805 12.52 -7.34 14.21
C ASN A 805 11.36 -6.75 15.03
N PHE A 806 10.13 -7.19 14.76
CA PHE A 806 8.95 -6.93 15.60
C PHE A 806 9.12 -7.56 16.99
N ASN A 807 8.75 -6.82 18.04
CA ASN A 807 8.73 -7.29 19.41
C ASN A 807 7.41 -6.90 20.07
N ALA A 808 6.52 -7.88 20.29
CA ALA A 808 5.18 -7.64 20.82
C ALA A 808 5.14 -6.81 22.12
N LYS A 809 6.13 -6.96 23.01
CA LYS A 809 6.25 -6.19 24.27
C LYS A 809 6.58 -4.71 24.05
N ARG A 810 7.20 -4.37 22.91
CA ARG A 810 7.63 -3.02 22.53
C ARG A 810 6.65 -2.36 21.56
N ASP A 811 6.08 -3.12 20.65
CA ASP A 811 5.50 -2.60 19.41
C ASP A 811 3.96 -2.66 19.36
N VAL A 812 3.29 -3.56 20.08
CA VAL A 812 1.81 -3.59 20.14
C VAL A 812 1.25 -2.29 20.73
N ARG A 813 2.00 -1.62 21.62
CA ARG A 813 1.64 -0.30 22.17
C ARG A 813 1.73 0.86 21.16
N LYS A 814 2.21 0.60 19.93
CA LYS A 814 2.23 1.57 18.82
C LYS A 814 1.01 1.43 17.91
N PHE A 815 0.16 0.42 18.11
CA PHE A 815 -0.94 0.12 17.20
C PHE A 815 -1.99 1.24 17.28
N ASN A 816 -2.23 1.91 16.16
CA ASN A 816 -3.29 2.88 16.02
C ASN A 816 -4.64 2.15 15.97
N TYR A 817 -5.39 2.22 17.07
CA TYR A 817 -6.77 1.72 17.16
C TYR A 817 -7.83 2.81 16.95
N HIS A 818 -7.40 4.06 16.73
CA HIS A 818 -8.27 5.24 16.66
C HIS A 818 -8.61 5.62 15.20
N ASN A 819 -7.59 5.76 14.36
CA ASN A 819 -7.73 6.07 12.93
C ASN A 819 -6.63 5.41 12.06
N PRO A 820 -6.40 4.09 12.14
CA PRO A 820 -5.53 3.42 11.18
C PRO A 820 -6.06 3.59 9.76
N GLN A 821 -5.15 3.58 8.80
CA GLN A 821 -5.49 3.59 7.37
C GLN A 821 -6.07 2.22 6.97
N LEU A 822 -7.13 2.22 6.17
CA LEU A 822 -7.62 1.06 5.43
C LEU A 822 -6.87 0.98 4.10
N ARG A 823 -6.37 -0.22 3.77
CA ARG A 823 -5.52 -0.48 2.59
C ARG A 823 -5.84 -1.87 2.02
N ASN A 824 -5.82 -2.05 0.71
CA ASN A 824 -5.78 -3.39 0.11
C ASN A 824 -4.33 -3.85 -0.10
N THR A 825 -3.38 -2.91 -0.19
CA THR A 825 -1.94 -3.16 -0.35
C THR A 825 -1.15 -2.44 0.73
N VAL A 826 -0.25 -3.15 1.40
CA VAL A 826 0.58 -2.63 2.51
C VAL A 826 2.05 -2.77 2.17
N GLN A 827 2.74 -1.64 1.96
CA GLN A 827 4.19 -1.61 1.77
C GLN A 827 4.93 -1.96 3.07
N VAL A 828 5.32 -3.23 3.24
CA VAL A 828 6.11 -3.69 4.39
C VAL A 828 7.52 -3.10 4.28
N PRO A 829 8.02 -2.36 5.28
CA PRO A 829 9.32 -1.68 5.16
C PRO A 829 10.50 -2.65 4.98
N ARG A 830 11.48 -2.24 4.15
CA ARG A 830 12.79 -2.89 4.01
C ARG A 830 13.41 -3.21 5.37
N GLY A 831 13.64 -4.49 5.65
CA GLY A 831 14.22 -4.92 6.92
C GLY A 831 13.38 -4.49 8.14
N GLY A 832 12.05 -4.49 8.00
CA GLY A 832 11.09 -4.04 9.00
C GLY A 832 9.85 -4.92 9.05
N TRP A 833 8.76 -4.38 9.60
CA TRP A 833 7.50 -5.08 9.82
C TRP A 833 6.30 -4.16 9.67
N ALA A 834 5.15 -4.76 9.38
CA ALA A 834 3.83 -4.12 9.36
C ALA A 834 2.81 -5.00 10.10
N ALA A 835 1.92 -4.40 10.87
CA ALA A 835 0.89 -5.07 11.64
C ALA A 835 -0.49 -4.68 11.13
N VAL A 836 -1.24 -5.66 10.60
CA VAL A 836 -2.57 -5.45 10.01
C VAL A 836 -3.65 -6.24 10.74
N ARG A 837 -4.89 -5.75 10.71
CA ARG A 837 -6.10 -6.51 11.10
C ARG A 837 -7.20 -6.43 10.06
N PHE A 838 -7.98 -7.49 9.96
CA PHE A 838 -9.25 -7.53 9.20
C PHE A 838 -10.23 -8.52 9.86
N VAL A 839 -11.46 -8.57 9.34
CA VAL A 839 -12.47 -9.56 9.68
C VAL A 839 -12.77 -10.37 8.43
N THR A 840 -12.91 -11.70 8.55
CA THR A 840 -13.27 -12.58 7.43
C THR A 840 -14.77 -12.54 7.12
N ASP A 841 -15.26 -11.36 6.72
CA ASP A 841 -16.68 -11.05 6.43
C ASP A 841 -17.13 -11.41 4.99
N ASN A 842 -16.21 -11.90 4.15
CA ASN A 842 -16.42 -12.17 2.74
C ASN A 842 -16.07 -13.65 2.39
N PRO A 843 -17.07 -14.53 2.15
CA PRO A 843 -16.85 -15.96 1.92
C PRO A 843 -16.25 -16.20 0.52
N GLY A 844 -15.32 -17.16 0.41
CA GLY A 844 -14.61 -17.40 -0.85
C GLY A 844 -13.17 -17.89 -0.66
N MET A 845 -12.35 -17.66 -1.69
CA MET A 845 -10.91 -17.92 -1.66
C MET A 845 -10.14 -16.70 -2.14
N TRP A 846 -9.34 -16.13 -1.26
CA TRP A 846 -8.76 -14.80 -1.41
C TRP A 846 -7.25 -14.88 -1.45
N TYR A 847 -6.66 -14.34 -2.52
CA TYR A 847 -5.23 -14.45 -2.75
C TYR A 847 -4.46 -13.39 -1.93
N LEU A 848 -3.33 -13.78 -1.34
CA LEU A 848 -2.42 -12.92 -0.59
C LEU A 848 -1.02 -13.09 -1.17
N HIS A 849 -0.47 -12.04 -1.76
CA HIS A 849 0.85 -12.09 -2.40
C HIS A 849 1.61 -10.76 -2.29
N CYS A 850 2.91 -10.80 -2.55
CA CYS A 850 3.68 -9.60 -2.84
C CYS A 850 3.35 -9.09 -4.26
N HIS A 851 3.16 -7.78 -4.44
CA HIS A 851 2.83 -7.17 -5.73
C HIS A 851 4.06 -6.84 -6.61
N PHE A 852 5.26 -7.23 -6.18
CA PHE A 852 6.40 -7.35 -7.08
C PHE A 852 6.29 -8.63 -7.90
N GLU A 853 6.27 -8.53 -9.24
CA GLU A 853 5.93 -9.64 -10.14
C GLU A 853 6.92 -10.80 -10.03
N PHE A 854 8.20 -10.47 -9.86
CA PHE A 854 9.22 -11.46 -9.57
C PHE A 854 8.96 -12.18 -8.24
N HIS A 855 8.59 -11.48 -7.15
CA HIS A 855 8.27 -12.13 -5.87
C HIS A 855 7.04 -13.06 -5.95
N ILE A 856 5.96 -12.68 -6.64
CA ILE A 856 4.80 -13.57 -6.84
C ILE A 856 5.20 -14.80 -7.66
N ILE A 857 5.84 -14.67 -8.83
CA ILE A 857 6.30 -15.81 -9.66
C ILE A 857 7.27 -16.72 -8.88
N MET A 858 8.19 -16.12 -8.13
CA MET A 858 9.12 -16.81 -7.23
C MET A 858 8.41 -17.57 -6.11
N GLY A 859 7.23 -17.13 -5.65
CA GLY A 859 6.36 -17.84 -4.71
C GLY A 859 6.09 -17.14 -3.36
N MET A 860 6.22 -15.81 -3.26
CA MET A 860 5.80 -15.06 -2.07
C MET A 860 4.28 -14.86 -2.06
N ALA A 861 3.54 -15.97 -1.89
CA ALA A 861 2.08 -15.99 -1.91
C ALA A 861 1.46 -17.09 -1.03
N THR A 862 0.18 -16.94 -0.74
CA THR A 862 -0.74 -17.97 -0.22
C THR A 862 -2.18 -17.57 -0.60
N ALA A 863 -3.17 -18.42 -0.31
CA ALA A 863 -4.57 -18.02 -0.39
C ALA A 863 -5.32 -18.37 0.90
N PHE A 864 -6.29 -17.54 1.24
CA PHE A 864 -7.13 -17.66 2.42
C PHE A 864 -8.49 -18.21 2.01
N ILE A 865 -8.90 -19.33 2.62
CA ILE A 865 -10.25 -19.87 2.45
C ILE A 865 -11.10 -19.33 3.57
N VAL A 866 -12.18 -18.61 3.23
CA VAL A 866 -13.16 -18.13 4.19
C VAL A 866 -14.44 -18.94 4.02
N GLU A 867 -14.82 -19.63 5.09
CA GLU A 867 -16.04 -20.43 5.18
C GLU A 867 -17.30 -19.56 5.02
N ASP A 868 -18.40 -20.21 4.64
CA ASP A 868 -19.71 -19.58 4.59
C ASP A 868 -20.19 -19.15 5.99
N GLY A 869 -20.87 -18.00 6.03
CA GLY A 869 -21.60 -17.55 7.22
C GLY A 869 -22.91 -18.30 7.46
N PRO A 870 -23.62 -17.98 8.56
CA PRO A 870 -24.80 -18.72 9.01
C PRO A 870 -26.08 -18.47 8.18
N THR A 871 -26.04 -17.61 7.16
CA THR A 871 -27.18 -17.30 6.29
C THR A 871 -26.78 -17.30 4.81
N LEU A 872 -27.75 -17.47 3.91
CA LEU A 872 -27.49 -17.45 2.46
C LEU A 872 -26.85 -16.11 2.02
N GLU A 873 -27.20 -15.01 2.67
CA GLU A 873 -26.65 -13.66 2.45
C GLU A 873 -25.18 -13.53 2.89
N THR A 874 -24.69 -14.49 3.68
CA THR A 874 -23.29 -14.59 4.16
C THR A 874 -22.56 -15.82 3.62
N SER A 875 -23.16 -16.58 2.69
CA SER A 875 -22.51 -17.68 1.95
C SER A 875 -22.02 -17.25 0.57
N LEU A 876 -20.96 -17.90 0.06
CA LEU A 876 -20.52 -17.79 -1.33
C LEU A 876 -21.62 -18.35 -2.25
N PRO A 877 -22.19 -17.57 -3.18
CA PRO A 877 -23.15 -18.09 -4.15
C PRO A 877 -22.49 -19.10 -5.10
N PRO A 878 -23.29 -19.96 -5.79
CA PRO A 878 -22.77 -20.82 -6.85
C PRO A 878 -22.08 -19.99 -7.95
N PRO A 879 -21.18 -20.60 -8.75
CA PRO A 879 -20.60 -19.94 -9.91
C PRO A 879 -21.71 -19.34 -10.81
N PRO A 880 -21.57 -18.08 -11.26
CA PRO A 880 -22.57 -17.46 -12.13
C PRO A 880 -22.64 -18.19 -13.48
N PRO A 881 -23.77 -18.12 -14.22
CA PRO A 881 -23.94 -18.81 -15.50
C PRO A 881 -22.85 -18.50 -16.55
N GLU A 882 -22.25 -17.31 -16.49
CA GLU A 882 -21.13 -16.89 -17.33
C GLU A 882 -19.75 -17.48 -16.94
N PHE A 883 -19.62 -18.14 -15.78
CA PHE A 883 -18.34 -18.66 -15.27
C PHE A 883 -17.84 -19.89 -16.07
N LYS A 884 -16.57 -19.84 -16.49
CA LYS A 884 -15.95 -20.89 -17.32
C LYS A 884 -15.07 -21.82 -16.50
N ARG A 885 -15.65 -22.98 -16.15
CA ARG A 885 -14.98 -24.07 -15.43
C ARG A 885 -13.78 -24.66 -16.16
N CYS A 886 -12.84 -25.19 -15.39
CA CYS A 886 -11.55 -25.70 -15.82
C CYS A 886 -11.64 -27.08 -16.51
N GLY A 887 -12.09 -27.13 -17.77
CA GLY A 887 -11.85 -28.31 -18.62
C GLY A 887 -12.87 -28.58 -19.74
N ASN A 888 -12.42 -28.43 -20.99
CA ASN A 888 -12.79 -29.29 -22.13
C ASN A 888 -11.97 -28.95 -23.39
N ASN A 889 -11.54 -27.69 -23.54
CA ASN A 889 -10.84 -27.19 -24.75
C ASN A 889 -9.32 -27.04 -24.60
N GLY A 890 -8.70 -27.65 -23.58
CA GLY A 890 -7.25 -27.61 -23.37
C GLY A 890 -6.71 -26.24 -22.97
N LEU A 891 -6.80 -25.91 -21.68
CA LEU A 891 -6.12 -24.75 -21.10
C LEU A 891 -4.61 -25.03 -21.03
N SER A 892 -3.86 -24.55 -22.02
CA SER A 892 -2.42 -24.35 -21.84
C SER A 892 -2.19 -23.20 -20.85
N GLN A 893 -1.07 -23.23 -20.13
CA GLN A 893 -0.49 -21.97 -19.66
C GLN A 893 -0.05 -21.14 -20.89
N PRO A 894 0.13 -19.81 -20.75
CA PRO A 894 0.71 -18.99 -21.80
C PRO A 894 2.06 -19.48 -22.33
#